data_AF-A0A7S2SW13-F1
#
_entry.id   AF-A0A7S2SW13-F1
#
_cell.length_a   1.000
_cell.length_b   1.000
_cell.length_c   1.000
_cell.angle_alpha   90.00
_cell.angle_beta   90.00
_cell.angle_gamma   90.00
#
_symmetry.space_group_name_H-M   'P 1'
#
loop_
_entity.id
_entity.type
_entity.pdbx_description
1 polymer ?
#
loop_
_entity_poly.entity_id
_entity_poly.type
_entity_poly.pdbx_seq_one_letter_code
_entity_poly.pdbx_strand_id
1 'polypeptide(L)'
;MSELCLIPGGTDPWTAFAAGVLASALLSCTAALVCAVVHWRWQEKAPRLGIAKALRCFARSLVHEGVATVRTYEEAVCAFVVALYPLTPARRAVVLALSSGALTGGAAVLGAWPQQCFSYRSWEPYAMLALCLVAVHQLYNMCKHLQPLRWWQDPQVTGAHRLSSHSPLRFFASLDRAAAALSSSVAAAIDEAGAPGATKAASTYLDLGPWKTSLSGTWHFWYSDDGDVGLPIRYRPGGMQDEKEPGESSGLLQSSKTAAPSSPAGDRWSSIQVPGNWQLQGFGRPQYTNVRFPIWGPPCPPRTPAKSPMGLYRRTFTLPSHWVDRHQSLVPGRRVVLHIGAACSALEVWVNHQPVGKSKDSNLPSEFDITNLINAQDARSGTHEVAILVVQWSDATYLEDQDQWWLHGLHRDVELHCVPETRITDYRVCPSISRGLGSMSARITVVGDVDAGTSQGGLFLHVWAFPISRSSPEAVGSDLASMAVAHGSAKISSDASPAVTLEIPEPRLWSAEDPFLYGVCLALSTSASSTPRDATSVLHVEGCRVGLREVTISSQGILLLNGSRIELLGANRHEHDGREGKALGHQSMLLDAQRMKQENMNAVRCSHYPNHPLWYDICDELGLYVVDEANLETHGAWPMGRFSMDPIFSHAILRRIQRMAQRDKNHSCIILWSLGNESGA
;
A
#
# COMPACT_ATOMS: atom_id res chain seq x y z
N MET A 1 26.03 -41.19 -4.25
CA MET A 1 24.70 -41.01 -3.65
C MET A 1 24.65 -41.40 -2.17
N SER A 2 25.54 -42.24 -1.64
CA SER A 2 25.52 -42.67 -0.23
C SER A 2 26.32 -41.81 0.76
N GLU A 3 26.89 -40.66 0.36
CA GLU A 3 27.67 -39.78 1.26
C GLU A 3 27.18 -38.32 1.32
N LEU A 4 25.96 -38.03 0.84
CA LEU A 4 25.38 -36.67 0.89
C LEU A 4 24.48 -36.41 2.12
N CYS A 5 24.41 -37.34 3.07
CA CYS A 5 23.59 -37.22 4.28
C CYS A 5 24.40 -36.90 5.53
N LEU A 6 25.29 -35.90 5.50
CA LEU A 6 25.87 -35.33 6.73
C LEU A 6 26.22 -33.84 6.53
N ILE A 7 25.21 -32.97 6.54
CA ILE A 7 25.38 -31.53 6.81
C ILE A 7 24.40 -31.17 7.93
N PRO A 8 24.88 -30.82 9.14
CA PRO A 8 24.01 -30.38 10.22
C PRO A 8 23.70 -28.89 10.08
N GLY A 9 22.41 -28.55 10.05
CA GLY A 9 21.88 -27.25 10.48
C GLY A 9 21.40 -26.30 9.37
N GLY A 10 20.09 -26.05 9.35
CA GLY A 10 19.53 -24.73 9.02
C GLY A 10 19.14 -24.41 7.57
N THR A 11 19.14 -25.38 6.64
CA THR A 11 18.59 -25.16 5.29
C THR A 11 17.44 -26.12 5.02
N ASP A 12 16.38 -25.61 4.39
CA ASP A 12 15.20 -26.38 3.99
C ASP A 12 15.66 -27.63 3.20
N PRO A 13 15.20 -28.85 3.54
CA PRO A 13 15.53 -30.07 2.82
C PRO A 13 15.33 -29.95 1.30
N TRP A 14 14.42 -29.10 0.82
CA TRP A 14 14.26 -28.81 -0.61
C TRP A 14 15.41 -28.01 -1.21
N THR A 15 16.00 -27.06 -0.47
CA THR A 15 17.20 -26.33 -0.91
C THR A 15 18.45 -27.23 -0.97
N ALA A 16 18.63 -28.12 0.01
CA ALA A 16 19.72 -29.10 -0.01
C ALA A 16 19.53 -30.14 -1.14
N PHE A 17 18.30 -30.59 -1.36
CA PHE A 17 17.96 -31.48 -2.47
C PHE A 17 18.16 -30.79 -3.83
N ALA A 18 17.72 -29.55 -4.00
CA ALA A 18 17.91 -28.77 -5.22
C ALA A 18 19.39 -28.50 -5.50
N ALA A 19 20.20 -28.18 -4.48
CA ALA A 19 21.65 -28.03 -4.62
C ALA A 19 22.33 -29.34 -5.00
N GLY A 20 21.89 -30.48 -4.45
CA GLY A 20 22.37 -31.82 -4.81
C GLY A 20 22.01 -32.21 -6.25
N VAL A 21 20.79 -31.89 -6.68
CA VAL A 21 20.34 -32.08 -8.07
C VAL A 21 21.12 -31.17 -9.03
N LEU A 22 21.39 -29.92 -8.64
CA LEU A 22 22.19 -28.96 -9.42
C LEU A 22 23.63 -29.45 -9.61
N ALA A 23 24.27 -29.90 -8.53
CA ALA A 23 25.63 -30.44 -8.57
C ALA A 23 25.69 -31.71 -9.44
N SER A 24 24.69 -32.59 -9.33
CA SER A 24 24.59 -33.81 -10.12
C SER A 24 24.33 -33.53 -11.61
N ALA A 25 23.48 -32.55 -11.93
CA ALA A 25 23.20 -32.12 -13.30
C ALA A 25 24.41 -31.43 -13.95
N LEU A 26 25.12 -30.57 -13.21
CA LEU A 26 26.36 -29.93 -13.65
C LEU A 26 27.49 -30.95 -13.85
N LEU A 27 27.64 -31.93 -12.94
CA LEU A 27 28.58 -33.04 -13.14
C LEU A 27 28.22 -33.88 -14.36
N SER A 28 26.93 -34.16 -14.57
CA SER A 28 26.46 -34.97 -15.70
C SER A 28 26.66 -34.25 -17.03
N CYS A 29 26.39 -32.93 -17.09
CA CYS A 29 26.66 -32.11 -18.27
C CYS A 29 28.16 -31.98 -18.53
N THR A 30 28.98 -31.81 -17.49
CA THR A 30 30.44 -31.76 -17.62
C THR A 30 31.01 -33.10 -18.08
N ALA A 31 30.49 -34.22 -17.55
CA ALA A 31 30.86 -35.57 -17.96
C ALA A 31 30.44 -35.85 -19.42
N ALA A 32 29.24 -35.42 -19.83
CA ALA A 32 28.79 -35.52 -21.21
C ALA A 32 29.67 -34.69 -22.16
N LEU A 33 30.08 -33.48 -21.75
CA LEU A 33 31.00 -32.62 -22.50
C LEU A 33 32.39 -33.26 -22.64
N VAL A 34 32.91 -33.83 -21.54
CA VAL A 34 34.19 -34.56 -21.53
C VAL A 34 34.10 -35.81 -22.40
N CYS A 35 33.02 -36.59 -22.34
CA CYS A 35 32.79 -37.75 -23.20
C CYS A 35 32.68 -37.36 -24.67
N ALA A 36 32.00 -36.27 -25.00
CA ALA A 36 31.90 -35.76 -26.37
C ALA A 36 33.27 -35.31 -26.91
N VAL A 37 34.09 -34.66 -26.08
CA VAL A 37 35.47 -34.25 -26.41
C VAL A 37 36.42 -35.46 -26.54
N VAL A 38 36.25 -36.49 -25.71
CA VAL A 38 37.01 -37.75 -25.77
C VAL A 38 36.62 -38.59 -26.99
N HIS A 39 35.32 -38.65 -27.32
CA HIS A 39 34.81 -39.34 -28.50
C HIS A 39 35.26 -38.65 -29.80
N TRP A 40 35.24 -37.32 -29.85
CA TRP A 40 35.80 -36.53 -30.96
C TRP A 40 37.31 -36.76 -31.14
N ARG A 41 38.07 -36.83 -30.04
CA ARG A 41 39.50 -37.19 -30.04
C ARG A 41 39.80 -38.57 -30.59
N TRP A 42 38.87 -39.52 -30.48
CA TRP A 42 39.08 -40.86 -31.02
C TRP A 42 38.98 -40.87 -32.56
N GLN A 43 38.26 -39.91 -33.15
CA GLN A 43 38.10 -39.80 -34.60
C GLN A 43 39.14 -38.90 -35.29
N GLU A 44 39.67 -37.87 -34.63
CA GLU A 44 40.65 -36.95 -35.25
C GLU A 44 41.98 -36.89 -34.46
N LYS A 45 43.04 -37.49 -35.03
CA LYS A 45 44.41 -37.53 -34.45
C LYS A 45 45.07 -36.13 -34.38
N ALA A 46 44.70 -35.30 -33.39
CA ALA A 46 45.28 -33.96 -33.20
C ALA A 46 46.36 -33.88 -32.08
N PRO A 47 47.36 -32.95 -32.14
CA PRO A 47 48.54 -32.95 -31.28
C PRO A 47 48.31 -32.49 -29.83
N ARG A 48 49.11 -33.04 -28.91
CA ARG A 48 48.89 -33.09 -27.44
C ARG A 48 49.07 -31.78 -26.64
N LEU A 49 49.64 -30.69 -27.17
CA LEU A 49 50.24 -29.65 -26.31
C LEU A 49 49.33 -28.46 -25.91
N GLY A 50 48.35 -28.06 -26.72
CA GLY A 50 47.54 -26.84 -26.45
C GLY A 50 46.45 -27.02 -25.39
N ILE A 51 45.76 -28.16 -25.42
CA ILE A 51 44.56 -28.41 -24.60
C ILE A 51 44.92 -28.71 -23.14
N ALA A 52 46.05 -29.36 -22.87
CA ALA A 52 46.52 -29.62 -21.50
C ALA A 52 46.94 -28.33 -20.77
N LYS A 53 47.23 -27.24 -21.52
CA LYS A 53 47.51 -25.92 -20.97
C LYS A 53 46.21 -25.17 -20.69
N ALA A 54 45.22 -25.26 -21.59
CA ALA A 54 43.89 -24.69 -21.41
C ALA A 54 43.11 -25.34 -20.25
N LEU A 55 43.13 -26.68 -20.13
CA LEU A 55 42.49 -27.40 -19.02
C LEU A 55 43.16 -27.11 -17.67
N ARG A 56 44.49 -26.88 -17.65
CA ARG A 56 45.20 -26.46 -16.43
C ARG A 56 44.91 -25.00 -16.05
N CYS A 57 44.69 -24.11 -17.01
CA CYS A 57 44.20 -22.76 -16.73
C CYS A 57 42.76 -22.76 -16.22
N PHE A 58 41.86 -23.53 -16.84
CA PHE A 58 40.46 -23.67 -16.43
C PHE A 58 40.34 -24.27 -15.01
N ALA A 59 41.10 -25.34 -14.72
CA ALA A 59 41.13 -25.93 -13.39
C ALA A 59 41.76 -25.01 -12.33
N ARG A 60 42.74 -24.15 -12.69
CA ARG A 60 43.29 -23.15 -11.77
C ARG A 60 42.29 -22.02 -11.49
N SER A 61 41.53 -21.55 -12.49
CA SER A 61 40.48 -20.55 -12.28
C SER A 61 39.32 -21.04 -11.41
N LEU A 62 39.01 -22.35 -11.46
CA LEU A 62 37.98 -22.96 -10.60
C LEU A 62 38.42 -23.16 -9.13
N VAL A 63 39.73 -23.23 -8.86
CA VAL A 63 40.29 -23.59 -7.54
C VAL A 63 40.84 -22.38 -6.78
N HIS A 64 41.34 -21.34 -7.48
CA HIS A 64 42.01 -20.21 -6.82
C HIS A 64 41.08 -19.02 -6.47
N GLU A 65 39.92 -18.92 -7.12
CA GLU A 65 38.87 -17.96 -6.81
C GLU A 65 37.64 -18.78 -6.44
N GLY A 66 37.38 -18.99 -5.14
CA GLY A 66 36.14 -19.63 -4.69
C GLY A 66 34.96 -19.00 -5.43
N VAL A 67 34.15 -19.84 -6.09
CA VAL A 67 33.13 -19.44 -7.08
C VAL A 67 32.24 -18.32 -6.52
N ALA A 68 32.59 -17.07 -6.81
CA ALA A 68 31.95 -15.90 -6.20
C ALA A 68 30.83 -15.32 -7.06
N THR A 69 30.73 -15.60 -8.37
CA THR A 69 29.56 -15.28 -9.18
C THR A 69 29.46 -16.18 -10.43
N VAL A 70 28.24 -16.45 -10.91
CA VAL A 70 27.97 -17.28 -12.11
C VAL A 70 28.43 -16.60 -13.42
N ARG A 71 28.57 -15.26 -13.41
CA ARG A 71 29.00 -14.47 -14.57
C ARG A 71 30.43 -14.81 -15.03
N THR A 72 31.33 -15.10 -14.08
CA THR A 72 32.69 -15.56 -14.39
C THR A 72 32.71 -16.98 -14.98
N TYR A 73 31.69 -17.81 -14.74
CA TYR A 73 31.57 -19.13 -15.35
C TYR A 73 31.08 -19.05 -16.80
N GLU A 74 30.08 -18.21 -17.10
CA GLU A 74 29.61 -17.97 -18.48
C GLU A 74 30.70 -17.36 -19.36
N GLU A 75 31.44 -16.38 -18.83
CA GLU A 75 32.59 -15.77 -19.51
C GLU A 75 33.73 -16.76 -19.70
N ALA A 76 34.02 -17.63 -18.71
CA ALA A 76 35.04 -18.67 -18.82
C ALA A 76 34.66 -19.76 -19.83
N VAL A 77 33.40 -20.18 -19.90
CA VAL A 77 32.91 -21.17 -20.87
C VAL A 77 32.88 -20.58 -22.28
N CYS A 78 32.43 -19.33 -22.45
CA CYS A 78 32.49 -18.64 -23.75
C CYS A 78 33.92 -18.42 -24.22
N ALA A 79 34.81 -17.99 -23.32
CA ALA A 79 36.24 -17.84 -23.62
C ALA A 79 36.90 -19.20 -23.96
N PHE A 80 36.52 -20.28 -23.28
CA PHE A 80 37.01 -21.64 -23.56
C PHE A 80 36.55 -22.16 -24.93
N VAL A 81 35.29 -21.89 -25.32
CA VAL A 81 34.74 -22.26 -26.62
C VAL A 81 35.37 -21.44 -27.76
N VAL A 82 35.62 -20.15 -27.56
CA VAL A 82 36.29 -19.28 -28.53
C VAL A 82 37.79 -19.60 -28.65
N ALA A 83 38.45 -19.98 -27.55
CA ALA A 83 39.87 -20.33 -27.54
C ALA A 83 40.18 -21.70 -28.17
N LEU A 84 39.21 -22.61 -28.26
CA LEU A 84 39.40 -23.96 -28.82
C LEU A 84 39.21 -24.05 -30.34
N TYR A 85 38.59 -23.06 -31.00
CA TYR A 85 38.28 -23.15 -32.43
C TYR A 85 38.35 -21.81 -33.19
N PRO A 86 39.03 -21.73 -34.37
CA PRO A 86 38.89 -20.61 -35.29
C PRO A 86 37.53 -20.73 -36.02
N LEU A 87 36.49 -20.15 -35.43
CA LEU A 87 35.16 -20.09 -36.05
C LEU A 87 35.12 -19.03 -37.16
N THR A 88 34.48 -19.34 -38.28
CA THR A 88 34.15 -18.35 -39.31
C THR A 88 33.14 -17.32 -38.76
N PRO A 89 33.12 -16.08 -39.30
CA PRO A 89 32.24 -15.01 -38.80
C PRO A 89 30.75 -15.39 -38.73
N ALA A 90 30.25 -16.16 -39.71
CA ALA A 90 28.87 -16.64 -39.74
C ALA A 90 28.54 -17.61 -38.59
N ARG A 91 29.50 -18.45 -38.18
CA ARG A 91 29.31 -19.41 -37.07
C ARG A 91 29.42 -18.74 -35.70
N ARG A 92 30.23 -17.67 -35.57
CA ARG A 92 30.21 -16.80 -34.38
C ARG A 92 28.86 -16.12 -34.19
N ALA A 93 28.24 -15.65 -35.27
CA ALA A 93 26.93 -14.99 -35.19
C ALA A 93 25.82 -15.91 -34.67
N VAL A 94 25.82 -17.20 -35.07
CA VAL A 94 24.82 -18.19 -34.61
C VAL A 94 24.99 -18.52 -33.12
N VAL A 95 26.22 -18.72 -32.64
CA VAL A 95 26.50 -18.99 -31.22
C VAL A 95 26.13 -17.77 -30.36
N LEU A 96 26.45 -16.56 -30.83
CA LEU A 96 26.06 -15.32 -30.15
C LEU A 96 24.54 -15.14 -30.10
N ALA A 97 23.83 -15.42 -31.20
CA ALA A 97 22.37 -15.32 -31.28
C ALA A 97 21.63 -16.33 -30.37
N LEU A 98 22.18 -17.54 -30.19
CA LEU A 98 21.65 -18.54 -29.26
C LEU A 98 21.92 -18.16 -27.80
N SER A 99 23.08 -17.57 -27.51
CA SER A 99 23.44 -17.11 -26.15
C SER A 99 22.70 -15.84 -25.71
N SER A 100 22.21 -15.02 -26.64
CA SER A 100 21.53 -13.75 -26.34
C SER A 100 20.01 -13.89 -26.17
N GLY A 101 19.46 -15.10 -26.22
CA GLY A 101 18.01 -15.34 -26.06
C GLY A 101 17.13 -14.77 -27.18
N ALA A 102 17.71 -14.40 -28.34
CA ALA A 102 16.99 -13.72 -29.43
C ALA A 102 16.03 -14.64 -30.22
N LEU A 103 15.95 -15.92 -29.88
CA LEU A 103 15.05 -16.90 -30.51
C LEU A 103 14.03 -17.41 -29.49
N THR A 104 13.06 -16.57 -29.14
CA THR A 104 11.84 -17.00 -28.44
C THR A 104 10.91 -17.69 -29.43
N GLY A 105 11.16 -18.98 -29.67
CA GLY A 105 10.34 -19.78 -30.57
C GLY A 105 10.94 -21.15 -30.87
N GLY A 106 11.04 -22.01 -29.85
CA GLY A 106 11.67 -23.34 -29.93
C GLY A 106 11.07 -24.34 -30.93
N ALA A 107 10.02 -23.99 -31.68
CA ALA A 107 9.38 -24.87 -32.66
C ALA A 107 9.31 -24.32 -34.09
N ALA A 108 9.54 -23.03 -34.32
CA ALA A 108 9.28 -22.41 -35.64
C ALA A 108 10.50 -22.34 -36.58
N VAL A 109 11.72 -22.54 -36.08
CA VAL A 109 12.96 -22.43 -36.90
C VAL A 109 13.33 -23.75 -37.59
N LEU A 110 12.76 -24.89 -37.18
CA LEU A 110 13.04 -26.18 -37.81
C LEU A 110 12.22 -26.43 -39.10
N GLY A 111 11.22 -25.58 -39.40
CA GLY A 111 10.27 -25.79 -40.50
C GLY A 111 10.58 -25.08 -41.82
N ALA A 112 11.58 -24.18 -41.88
CA ALA A 112 11.79 -23.31 -43.06
C ALA A 112 13.25 -23.26 -43.54
N TRP A 113 14.00 -24.37 -43.41
CA TRP A 113 15.33 -24.47 -44.02
C TRP A 113 15.33 -25.44 -45.20
N PRO A 114 15.96 -25.07 -46.34
CA PRO A 114 15.98 -25.91 -47.53
C PRO A 114 16.57 -27.29 -47.21
N GLN A 115 15.86 -28.36 -47.56
CA GLN A 115 16.22 -29.76 -47.33
C GLN A 115 17.51 -30.22 -48.03
N GLN A 116 18.29 -29.34 -48.65
CA GLN A 116 19.51 -29.68 -49.39
C GLN A 116 20.83 -29.56 -48.59
N CYS A 117 20.78 -29.20 -47.30
CA CYS A 117 21.99 -29.12 -46.45
C CYS A 117 22.13 -30.28 -45.43
N PHE A 118 21.31 -31.33 -45.52
CA PHE A 118 21.35 -32.46 -44.59
C PHE A 118 22.09 -33.67 -45.16
N SER A 119 23.41 -33.53 -45.25
CA SER A 119 24.28 -34.64 -44.90
C SER A 119 25.28 -34.12 -43.88
N TYR A 120 25.81 -35.01 -43.04
CA TYR A 120 26.91 -34.82 -42.09
C TYR A 120 26.56 -35.12 -40.62
N ARG A 121 27.14 -36.23 -40.17
CA ARG A 121 27.37 -36.72 -38.79
C ARG A 121 28.14 -35.73 -37.88
N SER A 122 28.16 -34.43 -38.18
CA SER A 122 29.01 -33.41 -37.53
C SER A 122 28.26 -32.37 -36.71
N TRP A 123 26.93 -32.44 -36.62
CA TRP A 123 26.09 -31.45 -35.92
C TRP A 123 25.63 -31.88 -34.52
N GLU A 124 25.69 -33.18 -34.20
CA GLU A 124 25.29 -33.72 -32.89
C GLU A 124 25.98 -33.03 -31.69
N PRO A 125 27.29 -32.70 -31.72
CA PRO A 125 27.94 -32.05 -30.59
C PRO A 125 27.46 -30.60 -30.37
N TYR A 126 27.14 -29.88 -31.46
CA TYR A 126 26.67 -28.50 -31.40
C TYR A 126 25.21 -28.41 -30.96
N ALA A 127 24.38 -29.35 -31.39
CA ALA A 127 22.99 -29.47 -30.93
C ALA A 127 22.94 -29.83 -29.44
N MET A 128 23.79 -30.76 -28.98
CA MET A 128 23.91 -31.10 -27.55
C MET A 128 24.39 -29.90 -26.72
N LEU A 129 25.39 -29.15 -27.18
CA LEU A 129 25.88 -27.95 -26.48
C LEU A 129 24.79 -26.87 -26.38
N ALA A 130 24.04 -26.63 -27.47
CA ALA A 130 22.93 -25.69 -27.47
C ALA A 130 21.81 -26.12 -26.51
N LEU A 131 21.46 -27.41 -26.47
CA LEU A 131 20.49 -27.97 -25.53
C LEU A 131 20.97 -27.87 -24.07
N CYS A 132 22.27 -28.09 -23.80
CA CYS A 132 22.85 -27.91 -22.47
C CYS A 132 22.82 -26.43 -22.04
N LEU A 133 23.12 -25.49 -22.93
CA LEU A 133 23.02 -24.05 -22.62
C LEU A 133 21.58 -23.62 -22.37
N VAL A 134 20.62 -24.13 -23.15
CA VAL A 134 19.19 -23.92 -22.90
C VAL A 134 18.77 -24.52 -21.56
N ALA A 135 19.22 -25.74 -21.23
CA ALA A 135 18.91 -26.38 -19.96
C ALA A 135 19.50 -25.63 -18.76
N VAL A 136 20.75 -25.16 -18.85
CA VAL A 136 21.40 -24.34 -17.81
C VAL A 136 20.68 -22.99 -17.66
N HIS A 137 20.26 -22.37 -18.77
CA HIS A 137 19.48 -21.13 -18.72
C HIS A 137 18.09 -21.33 -18.11
N GLN A 138 17.42 -22.45 -18.41
CA GLN A 138 16.15 -22.83 -17.80
C GLN A 138 16.32 -23.13 -16.30
N LEU A 139 17.37 -23.86 -15.91
CA LEU A 139 17.73 -24.11 -14.51
C LEU A 139 18.10 -22.81 -13.77
N TYR A 140 18.81 -21.88 -14.40
CA TYR A 140 19.08 -20.55 -13.85
C TYR A 140 17.79 -19.77 -13.61
N ASN A 141 16.87 -19.77 -14.57
CA ASN A 141 15.57 -19.13 -14.43
C ASN A 141 14.77 -19.79 -13.29
N MET A 142 14.75 -21.12 -13.20
CA MET A 142 14.15 -21.85 -12.07
C MET A 142 14.79 -21.49 -10.73
N CYS A 143 16.11 -21.40 -10.65
CA CYS A 143 16.82 -21.02 -9.42
C CYS A 143 16.63 -19.55 -9.04
N LYS A 144 16.44 -18.63 -10.00
CA LYS A 144 16.05 -17.24 -9.73
C LYS A 144 14.66 -17.16 -9.07
N HIS A 145 13.77 -18.11 -9.38
CA HIS A 145 12.49 -18.27 -8.70
C HIS A 145 12.62 -18.89 -7.29
N LEU A 146 13.78 -19.45 -6.91
CA LEU A 146 14.03 -20.03 -5.58
C LEU A 146 14.59 -19.03 -4.55
N GLN A 147 14.96 -17.80 -4.94
CA GLN A 147 15.27 -16.78 -3.92
C GLN A 147 13.99 -16.39 -3.18
N PRO A 148 14.01 -16.38 -1.83
CA PRO A 148 12.84 -16.01 -1.04
C PRO A 148 12.38 -14.61 -1.46
N LEU A 149 11.08 -14.49 -1.68
CA LEU A 149 10.47 -13.19 -2.00
C LEU A 149 10.67 -12.27 -0.81
N ARG A 150 11.07 -11.03 -1.08
CA ARG A 150 10.95 -9.98 -0.08
C ARG A 150 9.47 -9.70 0.14
N TRP A 151 9.07 -9.20 1.32
CA TRP A 151 7.64 -9.04 1.62
C TRP A 151 6.90 -8.09 0.66
N TRP A 152 7.59 -7.11 0.08
CA TRP A 152 7.06 -6.22 -0.96
C TRP A 152 7.12 -6.81 -2.37
N GLN A 153 7.41 -8.09 -2.48
CA GLN A 153 7.33 -8.89 -3.72
C GLN A 153 6.40 -10.10 -3.51
N ASP A 154 5.55 -10.05 -2.49
CA ASP A 154 4.60 -11.10 -2.13
C ASP A 154 3.18 -10.52 -2.02
N PRO A 155 2.30 -10.75 -3.00
CA PRO A 155 0.94 -10.19 -3.04
C PRO A 155 0.03 -10.76 -1.95
N GLN A 156 0.41 -11.85 -1.28
CA GLN A 156 -0.34 -12.37 -0.14
C GLN A 156 -0.10 -11.52 1.12
N VAL A 157 1.03 -10.81 1.20
CA VAL A 157 1.37 -9.91 2.30
C VAL A 157 0.99 -8.47 1.94
N THR A 158 -0.27 -8.09 2.18
CA THR A 158 -0.73 -6.70 1.93
C THR A 158 -0.36 -5.72 3.05
N GLY A 159 0.09 -6.24 4.19
CA GLY A 159 0.56 -5.50 5.35
C GLY A 159 0.72 -6.43 6.57
N ALA A 160 1.27 -5.90 7.66
CA ALA A 160 1.33 -6.58 8.96
C ALA A 160 1.21 -5.55 10.08
N HIS A 161 0.53 -5.93 11.17
CA HIS A 161 0.21 -5.08 12.33
C HIS A 161 -0.54 -3.78 12.00
N ARG A 162 -1.13 -3.67 10.80
CA ARG A 162 -2.01 -2.57 10.40
C ARG A 162 -3.39 -2.77 11.05
N LEU A 163 -3.95 -1.71 11.64
CA LEU A 163 -5.31 -1.72 12.16
C LEU A 163 -6.34 -1.92 11.05
N SER A 164 -7.53 -2.41 11.42
CA SER A 164 -8.65 -2.57 10.49
C SER A 164 -9.06 -1.22 9.90
N SER A 165 -9.42 -1.22 8.61
CA SER A 165 -9.98 -0.02 7.98
C SER A 165 -11.38 0.26 8.52
N HIS A 166 -11.64 1.54 8.78
CA HIS A 166 -12.89 2.05 9.33
C HIS A 166 -13.26 3.36 8.62
N SER A 167 -14.46 3.86 8.87
CA SER A 167 -14.90 5.18 8.43
C SER A 167 -14.02 6.29 9.04
N PRO A 168 -13.81 7.45 8.39
CA PRO A 168 -13.06 8.56 8.98
C PRO A 168 -13.57 8.92 10.38
N LEU A 169 -12.72 8.71 11.39
CA LEU A 169 -12.96 9.08 12.78
C LEU A 169 -12.44 10.50 13.03
N ARG A 170 -13.17 11.29 13.82
CA ARG A 170 -12.93 12.72 14.05
C ARG A 170 -12.52 13.03 15.48
N PHE A 171 -12.71 12.12 16.44
CA PHE A 171 -12.24 12.23 17.82
C PHE A 171 -12.67 13.52 18.54
N PHE A 172 -13.96 13.88 18.44
CA PHE A 172 -14.45 15.13 18.98
C PHE A 172 -14.28 15.22 20.50
N ALA A 173 -13.90 16.41 21.00
CA ALA A 173 -13.69 16.64 22.43
C ALA A 173 -14.99 16.59 23.26
N SER A 174 -16.12 16.94 22.65
CA SER A 174 -17.45 16.93 23.26
C SER A 174 -18.53 16.84 22.19
N LEU A 175 -19.76 16.55 22.62
CA LEU A 175 -20.95 16.55 21.78
C LEU A 175 -21.18 17.92 21.12
N ASP A 176 -21.02 19.02 21.85
CA ASP A 176 -21.23 20.37 21.30
C ASP A 176 -20.16 20.74 20.27
N ARG A 177 -18.90 20.32 20.48
CA ARG A 177 -17.83 20.50 19.48
C ARG A 177 -18.09 19.67 18.23
N ALA A 178 -18.60 18.44 18.39
CA ALA A 178 -19.03 17.63 17.25
C ALA A 178 -20.16 18.30 16.46
N ALA A 179 -21.19 18.80 17.16
CA ALA A 179 -22.32 19.48 16.54
C ALA A 179 -21.89 20.75 15.79
N ALA A 180 -21.05 21.58 16.42
CA ALA A 180 -20.52 22.81 15.82
C ALA A 180 -19.65 22.50 14.59
N ALA A 181 -18.73 21.53 14.69
CA ALA A 181 -17.89 21.11 13.57
C ALA A 181 -18.75 20.60 12.41
N LEU A 182 -19.62 19.62 12.66
CA LEU A 182 -20.48 19.04 11.63
C LEU A 182 -21.43 20.06 10.97
N SER A 183 -21.79 21.14 11.66
CA SER A 183 -22.63 22.21 11.11
C SER A 183 -21.85 23.26 10.29
N SER A 184 -20.53 23.37 10.47
CA SER A 184 -19.71 24.41 9.81
C SER A 184 -19.36 24.08 8.36
N SER A 185 -19.49 25.02 7.42
CA SER A 185 -19.19 24.75 6.00
C SER A 185 -17.74 24.28 5.79
N VAL A 186 -17.56 23.17 5.07
CA VAL A 186 -16.27 22.63 4.61
C VAL A 186 -15.60 23.62 3.66
N ALA A 187 -16.37 24.20 2.73
CA ALA A 187 -15.84 25.17 1.79
C ALA A 187 -15.31 26.41 2.51
N ALA A 188 -16.09 27.01 3.41
CA ALA A 188 -15.66 28.15 4.21
C ALA A 188 -14.45 27.80 5.09
N ALA A 189 -14.47 26.62 5.72
CA ALA A 189 -13.37 26.09 6.52
C ALA A 189 -12.05 25.97 5.74
N ILE A 190 -12.11 25.58 4.47
CA ILE A 190 -10.96 25.50 3.57
C ILE A 190 -10.48 26.90 3.17
N ASP A 191 -11.40 27.78 2.76
CA ASP A 191 -11.07 29.16 2.36
C ASP A 191 -10.41 29.95 3.52
N GLU A 192 -10.92 29.80 4.74
CA GLU A 192 -10.32 30.40 5.95
C GLU A 192 -8.92 29.86 6.24
N ALA A 193 -8.72 28.54 6.10
CA ALA A 193 -7.41 27.92 6.32
C ALA A 193 -6.38 28.31 5.25
N GLY A 194 -6.83 28.66 4.05
CA GLY A 194 -5.98 29.14 2.95
C GLY A 194 -5.61 30.63 3.02
N ALA A 195 -6.22 31.41 3.92
CA ALA A 195 -6.04 32.86 3.96
C ALA A 195 -4.64 33.27 4.49
N PRO A 196 -4.00 34.31 3.91
CA PRO A 196 -2.70 34.79 4.37
C PRO A 196 -2.73 35.23 5.85
N GLY A 197 -1.90 34.62 6.70
CA GLY A 197 -1.84 34.92 8.13
C GLY A 197 -2.86 34.16 9.00
N ALA A 198 -3.58 33.19 8.43
CA ALA A 198 -4.45 32.30 9.20
C ALA A 198 -3.64 31.56 10.29
N THR A 199 -4.00 31.77 11.55
CA THR A 199 -3.53 30.89 12.63
C THR A 199 -4.26 29.55 12.48
N LYS A 200 -3.58 28.43 12.77
CA LYS A 200 -4.13 27.05 12.72
C LYS A 200 -5.44 26.82 13.49
N ALA A 201 -6.00 27.83 14.16
CA ALA A 201 -7.10 27.75 15.11
C ALA A 201 -8.47 28.25 14.57
N ALA A 202 -8.60 28.63 13.29
CA ALA A 202 -9.78 29.39 12.84
C ALA A 202 -10.97 28.54 12.33
N SER A 203 -10.74 27.36 11.73
CA SER A 203 -11.78 26.59 11.04
C SER A 203 -12.28 25.40 11.87
N THR A 204 -13.55 25.40 12.27
CA THR A 204 -14.12 24.39 13.20
C THR A 204 -14.27 23.00 12.56
N TYR A 205 -14.40 22.90 11.23
CA TYR A 205 -14.52 21.61 10.53
C TYR A 205 -13.19 20.89 10.38
N LEU A 206 -12.12 21.64 10.06
CA LEU A 206 -10.78 21.09 9.87
C LEU A 206 -10.00 20.99 11.18
N ASP A 207 -10.39 21.76 12.21
CA ASP A 207 -9.90 21.61 13.58
C ASP A 207 -10.50 20.36 14.24
N LEU A 208 -9.80 19.24 14.08
CA LEU A 208 -10.16 17.93 14.63
C LEU A 208 -9.99 17.82 16.15
N GLY A 209 -9.74 18.95 16.82
CA GLY A 209 -9.71 19.04 18.27
C GLY A 209 -8.42 18.53 18.89
N PRO A 210 -8.38 18.44 20.23
CA PRO A 210 -7.16 18.24 20.99
C PRO A 210 -6.57 16.83 20.81
N TRP A 211 -7.31 15.86 20.28
CA TRP A 211 -6.91 14.44 20.26
C TRP A 211 -6.23 14.01 18.97
N LYS A 212 -5.90 14.96 18.09
CA LYS A 212 -5.16 14.71 16.86
C LYS A 212 -4.03 15.73 16.69
N THR A 213 -2.89 15.29 16.19
CA THR A 213 -1.79 16.19 15.82
C THR A 213 -1.13 15.75 14.52
N SER A 214 -0.75 16.72 13.69
CA SER A 214 -0.10 16.47 12.39
C SER A 214 1.41 16.34 12.57
N LEU A 215 1.99 15.35 11.87
CA LEU A 215 3.42 15.21 11.65
C LEU A 215 3.82 15.69 10.25
N SER A 216 2.99 16.46 9.55
CA SER A 216 3.34 17.09 8.27
C SER A 216 4.38 18.22 8.48
N GLY A 217 5.11 18.57 7.43
CA GLY A 217 6.22 19.53 7.42
C GLY A 217 7.55 18.89 7.02
N THR A 218 8.66 19.46 7.50
CA THR A 218 10.02 19.02 7.14
C THR A 218 10.43 17.75 7.91
N TRP A 219 10.89 16.74 7.18
CA TRP A 219 11.46 15.50 7.69
C TRP A 219 12.92 15.35 7.23
N HIS A 220 13.70 14.55 7.95
CA HIS A 220 14.97 14.05 7.44
C HIS A 220 14.68 12.94 6.42
N PHE A 221 15.42 12.96 5.31
CA PHE A 221 15.22 12.03 4.21
C PHE A 221 16.53 11.42 3.73
N TRP A 222 16.52 10.12 3.54
CA TRP A 222 17.59 9.39 2.93
C TRP A 222 17.07 8.66 1.70
N TYR A 223 17.72 8.88 0.57
CA TYR A 223 17.31 8.30 -0.70
C TYR A 223 18.39 7.36 -1.24
N SER A 224 17.96 6.24 -1.82
CA SER A 224 18.85 5.27 -2.47
C SER A 224 18.25 4.82 -3.80
N ASP A 225 18.98 5.01 -4.89
CA ASP A 225 18.59 4.51 -6.22
C ASP A 225 18.78 2.99 -6.35
N ASP A 226 19.71 2.41 -5.57
CA ASP A 226 20.10 1.00 -5.62
C ASP A 226 19.37 0.13 -4.57
N GLY A 227 18.31 0.67 -3.95
CA GLY A 227 17.50 -0.02 -2.95
C GLY A 227 18.07 0.01 -1.54
N ASP A 228 18.05 -1.12 -0.83
CA ASP A 228 18.48 -1.19 0.57
C ASP A 228 19.99 -1.02 0.78
N VAL A 229 20.75 -1.03 -0.33
CA VAL A 229 22.18 -0.75 -0.35
C VAL A 229 22.43 0.67 0.19
N GLY A 230 23.20 0.75 1.26
CA GLY A 230 23.55 2.02 1.89
C GLY A 230 22.46 2.61 2.79
N LEU A 231 21.29 1.98 2.93
CA LEU A 231 20.37 2.33 4.01
C LEU A 231 21.02 2.02 5.38
N PRO A 232 20.74 2.83 6.41
CA PRO A 232 21.18 2.53 7.76
C PRO A 232 20.72 1.12 8.16
N ILE A 233 21.66 0.27 8.63
CA ILE A 233 21.43 -1.16 8.89
C ILE A 233 20.18 -1.41 9.75
N ARG A 234 19.94 -0.52 10.72
CA ARG A 234 18.82 -0.58 11.67
C ARG A 234 17.44 -0.47 11.01
N TYR A 235 17.32 0.19 9.87
CA TYR A 235 16.06 0.37 9.13
C TYR A 235 16.06 -0.40 7.80
N ARG A 236 16.88 -1.45 7.70
CA ARG A 236 16.84 -2.33 6.53
C ARG A 236 15.64 -3.27 6.64
N PRO A 237 14.94 -3.52 5.53
CA PRO A 237 13.84 -4.48 5.52
C PRO A 237 14.33 -5.88 5.91
N GLY A 238 13.60 -6.56 6.80
CA GLY A 238 14.00 -7.86 7.37
C GLY A 238 14.68 -7.79 8.74
N GLY A 239 14.73 -6.62 9.36
CA GLY A 239 15.10 -6.46 10.78
C GLY A 239 14.02 -6.90 11.78
N MET A 240 12.80 -7.18 11.32
CA MET A 240 11.82 -7.97 12.07
C MET A 240 12.33 -9.43 12.09
N GLN A 241 12.88 -9.88 13.21
CA GLN A 241 12.99 -11.32 13.43
C GLN A 241 11.57 -11.88 13.49
N ASP A 242 11.26 -12.82 12.59
CA ASP A 242 10.08 -13.66 12.69
C ASP A 242 10.04 -14.27 14.10
N GLU A 243 8.84 -14.30 14.69
CA GLU A 243 8.60 -14.78 16.06
C GLU A 243 9.35 -16.10 16.34
N LYS A 244 10.23 -16.08 17.34
CA LYS A 244 10.65 -17.33 17.98
C LYS A 244 9.46 -17.88 18.75
N GLU A 245 9.08 -19.12 18.44
CA GLU A 245 8.12 -19.88 19.23
C GLU A 245 8.48 -19.86 20.73
N PRO A 246 7.50 -19.79 21.63
CA PRO A 246 7.73 -19.75 23.07
C PRO A 246 8.17 -21.14 23.55
N GLY A 247 9.47 -21.40 23.58
CA GLY A 247 9.92 -22.73 24.01
C GLY A 247 11.42 -23.04 24.01
N GLU A 248 12.34 -22.09 24.08
CA GLU A 248 13.75 -22.43 24.37
C GLU A 248 14.38 -21.46 25.36
N SER A 249 14.83 -22.02 26.48
CA SER A 249 15.47 -21.36 27.62
C SER A 249 16.75 -20.62 27.25
N SER A 250 17.01 -19.54 27.98
CA SER A 250 18.18 -18.67 27.88
C SER A 250 19.52 -19.40 27.95
N GLY A 251 20.14 -19.60 26.80
CA GLY A 251 21.57 -19.87 26.67
C GLY A 251 22.32 -18.57 26.36
N LEU A 252 23.10 -18.09 27.33
CA LEU A 252 24.08 -17.01 27.18
C LEU A 252 24.91 -17.16 25.90
N LEU A 253 24.72 -16.28 24.92
CA LEU A 253 25.64 -16.13 23.79
C LEU A 253 26.60 -14.98 24.08
N GLN A 254 27.81 -15.40 24.41
CA GLN A 254 29.01 -14.58 24.57
C GLN A 254 29.23 -13.67 23.37
N SER A 255 29.67 -12.45 23.69
CA SER A 255 30.10 -11.41 22.76
C SER A 255 31.24 -11.89 21.86
N SER A 256 30.94 -12.18 20.60
CA SER A 256 31.96 -12.13 19.56
C SER A 256 32.05 -10.69 19.06
N LYS A 257 33.06 -9.97 19.57
CA LYS A 257 33.55 -8.72 19.00
C LYS A 257 33.97 -8.97 17.55
N THR A 258 33.08 -8.70 16.61
CA THR A 258 33.48 -8.34 15.25
C THR A 258 33.25 -6.84 15.11
N ALA A 259 34.37 -6.13 14.89
CA ALA A 259 34.40 -4.70 14.75
C ALA A 259 33.39 -4.27 13.69
N ALA A 260 32.52 -3.32 14.05
CA ALA A 260 31.70 -2.59 13.10
C ALA A 260 32.63 -2.02 12.01
N PRO A 261 32.32 -2.20 10.72
CA PRO A 261 33.03 -1.44 9.69
C PRO A 261 32.75 0.03 9.96
N SER A 262 33.79 0.76 10.34
CA SER A 262 33.79 2.21 10.52
C SER A 262 33.36 2.87 9.21
N SER A 263 32.23 3.58 9.23
CA SER A 263 31.78 4.45 8.14
C SER A 263 32.84 5.47 7.74
N PRO A 264 33.05 5.70 6.44
CA PRO A 264 33.50 6.99 5.96
C PRO A 264 32.44 7.57 5.00
N ALA A 265 31.63 8.53 5.45
CA ALA A 265 30.91 9.47 4.58
C ALA A 265 30.15 10.49 5.44
N GLY A 266 30.19 11.77 5.06
CA GLY A 266 29.36 12.82 5.64
C GLY A 266 27.87 12.49 5.60
N ASP A 267 27.11 13.15 6.47
CA ASP A 267 25.69 12.87 6.70
C ASP A 267 24.90 12.94 5.38
N ARG A 268 24.50 11.79 4.84
CA ARG A 268 23.79 11.62 3.55
C ARG A 268 22.31 12.02 3.66
N TRP A 269 21.88 12.49 4.83
CA TRP A 269 20.52 12.96 5.08
C TRP A 269 20.29 14.31 4.41
N SER A 270 19.16 14.41 3.72
CA SER A 270 18.61 15.66 3.20
C SER A 270 17.34 16.02 3.97
N SER A 271 16.75 17.18 3.66
CA SER A 271 15.41 17.54 4.14
C SER A 271 14.39 17.24 3.05
N ILE A 272 13.18 16.82 3.43
CA ILE A 272 12.04 16.62 2.53
C ILE A 272 10.76 17.14 3.18
N GLN A 273 9.83 17.65 2.39
CA GLN A 273 8.48 17.99 2.82
C GLN A 273 7.57 16.77 2.75
N VAL A 274 6.75 16.61 3.79
CA VAL A 274 5.69 15.60 3.90
C VAL A 274 4.39 16.34 4.24
N PRO A 275 3.28 16.12 3.50
CA PRO A 275 3.18 15.29 2.31
C PRO A 275 3.95 15.87 1.12
N GLY A 276 4.34 15.01 0.18
CA GLY A 276 5.03 15.40 -1.05
C GLY A 276 5.67 14.21 -1.77
N ASN A 277 5.68 14.26 -3.10
CA ASN A 277 6.38 13.25 -3.89
C ASN A 277 7.88 13.56 -3.96
N TRP A 278 8.74 12.57 -3.71
CA TRP A 278 10.19 12.82 -3.67
C TRP A 278 10.76 13.23 -5.04
N GLN A 279 10.11 12.81 -6.15
CA GLN A 279 10.48 13.18 -7.53
C GLN A 279 10.39 14.67 -7.79
N LEU A 280 9.44 15.36 -7.14
CA LEU A 280 9.24 16.80 -7.27
C LEU A 280 10.09 17.60 -6.28
N GLN A 281 10.85 16.90 -5.42
CA GLN A 281 11.71 17.46 -4.40
C GLN A 281 13.20 17.15 -4.65
N GLY A 282 13.55 16.75 -5.89
CA GLY A 282 14.93 16.58 -6.34
C GLY A 282 15.50 15.16 -6.20
N PHE A 283 14.70 14.16 -5.84
CA PHE A 283 15.15 12.77 -5.70
C PHE A 283 14.56 11.86 -6.79
N GLY A 284 15.36 10.97 -7.38
CA GLY A 284 14.89 10.11 -8.46
C GLY A 284 14.38 10.90 -9.68
N ARG A 285 13.44 10.33 -10.44
CA ARG A 285 12.86 10.98 -11.63
C ARG A 285 11.37 10.66 -11.75
N PRO A 286 10.51 11.65 -12.08
CA PRO A 286 9.13 11.37 -12.44
C PRO A 286 9.10 10.58 -13.76
N GLN A 287 8.16 9.65 -13.88
CA GLN A 287 7.93 8.90 -15.12
C GLN A 287 6.47 9.06 -15.52
N TYR A 288 6.22 9.30 -16.80
CA TYR A 288 4.90 9.22 -17.37
C TYR A 288 4.88 8.08 -18.37
N THR A 289 3.97 7.15 -18.16
CA THR A 289 3.69 6.03 -19.06
C THR A 289 2.21 5.70 -18.88
N ASN A 290 1.57 5.36 -19.99
CA ASN A 290 0.18 4.91 -20.02
C ASN A 290 0.17 3.39 -19.76
N VAL A 291 0.00 2.57 -20.80
CA VAL A 291 -0.17 1.10 -20.68
C VAL A 291 1.06 0.36 -20.18
N ARG A 292 2.27 0.85 -20.48
CA ARG A 292 3.48 0.08 -20.19
C ARG A 292 3.87 0.30 -18.74
N PHE A 293 3.99 -0.79 -17.95
CA PHE A 293 4.58 -0.70 -16.62
C PHE A 293 5.92 0.07 -16.62
N PRO A 294 6.17 0.95 -15.64
CA PRO A 294 7.35 1.82 -15.54
C PRO A 294 8.61 1.09 -15.03
N ILE A 295 8.54 -0.22 -14.86
CA ILE A 295 9.66 -1.04 -14.36
C ILE A 295 10.62 -1.42 -15.48
N TRP A 296 11.92 -1.39 -15.20
CA TRP A 296 12.96 -1.74 -16.16
C TRP A 296 13.11 -3.26 -16.30
N GLY A 297 13.16 -3.74 -17.55
CA GLY A 297 13.26 -5.17 -17.88
C GLY A 297 11.89 -5.84 -18.12
N PRO A 298 11.85 -7.13 -18.44
CA PRO A 298 10.59 -7.85 -18.60
C PRO A 298 9.87 -7.95 -17.24
N PRO A 299 8.58 -7.59 -17.16
CA PRO A 299 7.75 -7.83 -15.98
C PRO A 299 7.86 -9.30 -15.55
N CYS A 300 8.20 -9.54 -14.28
CA CYS A 300 8.28 -10.89 -13.73
C CYS A 300 7.46 -10.97 -12.43
N PRO A 301 6.13 -10.79 -12.50
CA PRO A 301 5.29 -10.79 -11.31
C PRO A 301 5.41 -12.10 -10.53
N PRO A 302 5.36 -12.06 -9.17
CA PRO A 302 5.20 -10.86 -8.34
C PRO A 302 6.51 -10.08 -8.08
N ARG A 303 7.63 -10.49 -8.67
CA ARG A 303 8.94 -9.87 -8.46
C ARG A 303 9.04 -8.51 -9.11
N THR A 304 9.77 -7.62 -8.48
CA THR A 304 10.11 -6.28 -8.98
C THR A 304 11.60 -6.19 -9.32
N PRO A 305 12.08 -5.11 -9.97
CA PRO A 305 13.50 -4.94 -10.25
C PRO A 305 14.36 -5.16 -9.00
N ALA A 306 15.45 -5.93 -9.13
CA ALA A 306 16.33 -6.28 -8.01
C ALA A 306 16.95 -5.03 -7.34
N LYS A 307 17.17 -3.99 -8.13
CA LYS A 307 17.48 -2.64 -7.67
C LYS A 307 16.21 -1.80 -7.80
N SER A 308 15.58 -1.48 -6.68
CA SER A 308 14.40 -0.62 -6.62
C SER A 308 14.72 0.58 -5.75
N PRO A 309 14.50 1.82 -6.21
CA PRO A 309 14.73 2.97 -5.36
C PRO A 309 13.91 2.92 -4.06
N MET A 310 14.46 3.51 -3.01
CA MET A 310 13.84 3.57 -1.68
C MET A 310 14.08 4.94 -1.04
N GLY A 311 13.07 5.42 -0.33
CA GLY A 311 13.14 6.63 0.49
C GLY A 311 12.90 6.32 1.96
N LEU A 312 13.87 6.62 2.82
CA LEU A 312 13.74 6.51 4.28
C LEU A 312 13.48 7.91 4.86
N TYR A 313 12.28 8.09 5.38
CA TYR A 313 11.84 9.28 6.08
C TYR A 313 12.09 9.12 7.58
N ARG A 314 12.56 10.17 8.26
CA ARG A 314 12.75 10.18 9.71
C ARG A 314 12.37 11.52 10.31
N ARG A 315 11.65 11.51 11.43
CA ARG A 315 11.28 12.71 12.17
C ARG A 315 11.17 12.43 13.65
N THR A 316 11.62 13.39 14.45
CA THR A 316 11.35 13.40 15.89
C THR A 316 10.07 14.15 16.19
N PHE A 317 9.38 13.75 17.25
CA PHE A 317 8.16 14.39 17.71
C PHE A 317 8.02 14.27 19.22
N THR A 318 7.20 15.14 19.79
CA THR A 318 6.76 15.06 21.19
C THR A 318 5.25 14.95 21.20
N LEU A 319 4.69 14.27 22.20
CA LEU A 319 3.24 14.26 22.37
C LEU A 319 2.75 15.61 22.92
N PRO A 320 1.55 16.08 22.54
CA PRO A 320 0.93 17.24 23.17
C PRO A 320 0.85 17.10 24.70
N SER A 321 1.03 18.20 25.43
CA SER A 321 1.14 18.18 26.89
C SER A 321 -0.10 17.62 27.60
N HIS A 322 -1.28 17.73 27.00
CA HIS A 322 -2.54 17.19 27.55
C HIS A 322 -2.75 15.69 27.23
N TRP A 323 -1.87 15.06 26.46
CA TRP A 323 -1.87 13.61 26.23
C TRP A 323 -1.03 12.86 27.25
N VAL A 324 -0.13 13.54 27.95
CA VAL A 324 0.84 12.95 28.87
C VAL A 324 0.67 13.50 30.28
N ASP A 325 1.07 12.74 31.28
CA ASP A 325 1.15 13.18 32.66
C ASP A 325 2.45 13.95 32.96
N ARG A 326 2.63 14.37 34.21
CA ARG A 326 3.85 15.08 34.68
C ARG A 326 5.15 14.27 34.51
N HIS A 327 5.05 12.96 34.29
CA HIS A 327 6.17 12.03 34.09
C HIS A 327 6.38 11.70 32.61
N GLN A 328 5.77 12.46 31.69
CA GLN A 328 5.83 12.24 30.23
C GLN A 328 5.29 10.87 29.81
N SER A 329 4.46 10.24 30.64
CA SER A 329 3.79 8.98 30.32
C SER A 329 2.41 9.28 29.76
N LEU A 330 1.95 8.50 28.78
CA LEU A 330 0.61 8.66 28.21
C LEU A 330 -0.46 8.60 29.32
N VAL A 331 -1.44 9.49 29.28
CA VAL A 331 -2.53 9.51 30.25
C VAL A 331 -3.21 8.13 30.29
N PRO A 332 -3.48 7.54 31.48
CA PRO A 332 -4.08 6.22 31.59
C PRO A 332 -5.38 6.07 30.80
N GLY A 333 -5.59 4.89 30.21
CA GLY A 333 -6.78 4.60 29.40
C GLY A 333 -6.80 5.27 28.02
N ARG A 334 -5.64 5.73 27.53
CA ARG A 334 -5.46 6.25 26.17
C ARG A 334 -4.56 5.33 25.34
N ARG A 335 -4.72 5.41 24.02
CA ARG A 335 -3.88 4.77 23.01
C ARG A 335 -3.41 5.82 22.00
N VAL A 336 -2.23 5.60 21.42
CA VAL A 336 -1.70 6.45 20.35
C VAL A 336 -1.65 5.63 19.06
N VAL A 337 -2.34 6.12 18.04
CA VAL A 337 -2.36 5.54 16.69
C VAL A 337 -1.56 6.44 15.76
N LEU A 338 -0.63 5.86 15.01
CA LEU A 338 0.04 6.51 13.90
C LEU A 338 -0.79 6.31 12.63
N HIS A 339 -1.25 7.42 12.04
CA HIS A 339 -2.00 7.43 10.79
C HIS A 339 -1.10 7.91 9.64
N ILE A 340 -0.98 7.10 8.59
CA ILE A 340 -0.28 7.45 7.34
C ILE A 340 -1.32 7.47 6.23
N GLY A 341 -1.66 8.66 5.72
CA GLY A 341 -2.77 8.84 4.79
C GLY A 341 -2.56 8.17 3.43
N ALA A 342 -1.32 8.15 2.94
CA ALA A 342 -0.94 7.47 1.70
C ALA A 342 0.60 7.35 1.56
N ALA A 343 1.07 6.19 1.10
CA ALA A 343 2.48 5.97 0.76
C ALA A 343 2.58 5.12 -0.51
N CYS A 344 3.33 5.61 -1.50
CA CYS A 344 3.47 4.93 -2.79
C CYS A 344 4.89 4.32 -2.93
N SER A 345 5.06 3.00 -3.15
CA SER A 345 4.02 1.95 -3.33
C SER A 345 3.84 1.00 -2.14
N ALA A 346 4.87 0.86 -1.29
CA ALA A 346 4.84 0.04 -0.08
C ALA A 346 5.65 0.69 1.03
N LEU A 347 5.22 0.53 2.29
CA LEU A 347 5.84 1.15 3.46
C LEU A 347 6.18 0.14 4.57
N GLU A 348 7.24 0.44 5.33
CA GLU A 348 7.61 -0.21 6.58
C GLU A 348 7.93 0.86 7.65
N VAL A 349 7.48 0.65 8.89
CA VAL A 349 7.48 1.67 9.95
C VAL A 349 8.25 1.20 11.17
N TRP A 350 9.01 2.12 11.76
CA TRP A 350 9.61 2.01 13.07
C TRP A 350 9.26 3.21 13.94
N VAL A 351 9.08 2.97 15.24
CA VAL A 351 8.97 4.03 16.25
C VAL A 351 9.94 3.71 17.37
N ASN A 352 10.72 4.72 17.79
CA ASN A 352 11.77 4.58 18.81
C ASN A 352 12.71 3.39 18.51
N HIS A 353 13.07 3.25 17.23
CA HIS A 353 13.91 2.16 16.69
C HIS A 353 13.31 0.75 16.76
N GLN A 354 12.07 0.59 17.19
CA GLN A 354 11.38 -0.70 17.21
C GLN A 354 10.45 -0.82 16.00
N PRO A 355 10.39 -1.99 15.35
CA PRO A 355 9.51 -2.21 14.21
C PRO A 355 8.04 -2.16 14.65
N VAL A 356 7.21 -1.48 13.84
CA VAL A 356 5.78 -1.27 14.10
C VAL A 356 4.93 -2.12 13.17
N GLY A 357 5.18 -2.03 11.87
CA GLY A 357 4.33 -2.68 10.87
C GLY A 357 4.67 -2.27 9.45
N LYS A 358 3.89 -2.81 8.50
CA LYS A 358 4.09 -2.63 7.06
C LYS A 358 2.78 -2.59 6.31
N SER A 359 2.77 -1.94 5.14
CA SER A 359 1.57 -1.84 4.31
C SER A 359 1.82 -1.58 2.82
N LYS A 360 0.82 -1.92 2.00
CA LYS A 360 0.69 -1.63 0.57
C LYS A 360 -0.68 -1.00 0.28
N ASP A 361 -0.85 -0.56 -0.96
CA ASP A 361 -1.96 0.26 -1.51
C ASP A 361 -1.69 1.76 -1.31
N SER A 362 -1.34 2.41 -2.41
CA SER A 362 -0.89 3.79 -2.41
C SER A 362 -1.96 4.82 -2.08
N ASN A 363 -3.25 4.46 -2.05
CA ASN A 363 -4.35 5.44 -2.02
C ASN A 363 -5.33 5.25 -0.85
N LEU A 364 -5.01 4.37 0.10
CA LEU A 364 -5.79 4.17 1.32
C LEU A 364 -4.91 4.22 2.57
N PRO A 365 -5.42 4.78 3.69
CA PRO A 365 -4.62 5.03 4.87
C PRO A 365 -4.14 3.74 5.54
N SER A 366 -2.96 3.81 6.15
CA SER A 366 -2.37 2.75 6.96
C SER A 366 -2.20 3.23 8.39
N GLU A 367 -2.82 2.53 9.33
CA GLU A 367 -2.82 2.90 10.73
C GLU A 367 -2.18 1.83 11.60
N PHE A 368 -1.43 2.26 12.63
CA PHE A 368 -0.69 1.38 13.52
C PHE A 368 -0.81 1.86 14.98
N ASP A 369 -1.13 0.95 15.89
CA ASP A 369 -1.08 1.25 17.33
C ASP A 369 0.38 1.27 17.80
N ILE A 370 0.82 2.42 18.32
CA ILE A 370 2.20 2.63 18.81
C ILE A 370 2.26 2.82 20.33
N THR A 371 1.13 2.60 21.04
CA THR A 371 0.97 2.88 22.47
C THR A 371 2.07 2.27 23.33
N ASN A 372 2.41 1.00 23.09
CA ASN A 372 3.42 0.28 23.87
C ASN A 372 4.83 0.87 23.66
N LEU A 373 5.13 1.38 22.47
CA LEU A 373 6.42 1.98 22.15
C LEU A 373 6.57 3.40 22.71
N ILE A 374 5.45 4.10 22.87
CA ILE A 374 5.38 5.39 23.56
C ILE A 374 5.57 5.22 25.07
N ASN A 375 4.98 4.18 25.67
CA ASN A 375 5.05 3.94 27.12
C ASN A 375 6.34 3.23 27.59
N ALA A 376 7.23 2.84 26.68
CA ALA A 376 8.46 2.15 27.01
C ALA A 376 9.40 3.00 27.90
N GLN A 377 10.20 2.36 28.76
CA GLN A 377 11.05 3.06 29.74
C GLN A 377 12.05 4.02 29.10
N ASP A 378 12.62 3.65 27.96
CA ASP A 378 13.59 4.47 27.21
C ASP A 378 12.93 5.68 26.53
N ALA A 379 11.60 5.73 26.46
CA ALA A 379 10.81 6.80 25.84
C ALA A 379 10.43 7.93 26.83
N ARG A 380 10.84 7.83 28.11
CA ARG A 380 10.54 8.82 29.17
C ARG A 380 11.21 10.19 28.99
N SER A 381 12.08 10.33 27.99
CA SER A 381 12.62 11.65 27.58
C SER A 381 11.54 12.58 27.00
N GLY A 382 10.35 12.05 26.68
CA GLY A 382 9.23 12.78 26.07
C GLY A 382 9.41 13.08 24.59
N THR A 383 10.57 12.71 24.03
CA THR A 383 10.88 12.82 22.60
C THR A 383 10.90 11.43 21.97
N HIS A 384 10.15 11.27 20.89
CA HIS A 384 10.04 10.05 20.14
C HIS A 384 10.58 10.25 18.72
N GLU A 385 10.95 9.16 18.06
CA GLU A 385 11.34 9.16 16.65
C GLU A 385 10.45 8.21 15.86
N VAL A 386 9.96 8.66 14.72
CA VAL A 386 9.33 7.82 13.70
C VAL A 386 10.26 7.73 12.49
N ALA A 387 10.42 6.52 11.96
CA ALA A 387 11.08 6.27 10.69
C ALA A 387 10.16 5.45 9.78
N ILE A 388 10.04 5.88 8.52
CA ILE A 388 9.18 5.24 7.52
C ILE A 388 10.02 4.99 6.28
N LEU A 389 10.21 3.72 5.92
CA LEU A 389 10.83 3.34 4.67
C LEU A 389 9.73 3.16 3.62
N VAL A 390 9.88 3.80 2.47
CA VAL A 390 8.99 3.66 1.32
C VAL A 390 9.77 3.04 0.16
N VAL A 391 9.24 1.95 -0.38
CA VAL A 391 9.80 1.23 -1.53
C VAL A 391 9.10 1.71 -2.80
N GLN A 392 9.87 2.05 -3.83
CA GLN A 392 9.32 2.51 -5.10
C GLN A 392 8.55 1.41 -5.82
N TRP A 393 9.17 0.24 -6.03
CA TRP A 393 8.57 -0.88 -6.78
C TRP A 393 8.26 -2.07 -5.88
N SER A 394 6.98 -2.42 -5.79
CA SER A 394 6.49 -3.60 -5.07
C SER A 394 5.56 -4.46 -5.94
N ASP A 395 5.11 -5.62 -5.47
CA ASP A 395 4.06 -6.38 -6.14
C ASP A 395 2.77 -5.56 -6.34
N ALA A 396 2.52 -4.57 -5.48
CA ALA A 396 1.41 -3.64 -5.61
C ALA A 396 1.53 -2.75 -6.86
N THR A 397 2.74 -2.48 -7.37
CA THR A 397 2.96 -1.76 -8.63
C THR A 397 2.24 -2.41 -9.80
N TYR A 398 2.10 -3.74 -9.80
CA TYR A 398 1.37 -4.46 -10.85
C TYR A 398 -0.14 -4.20 -10.83
N LEU A 399 -0.68 -3.71 -9.71
CA LEU A 399 -2.10 -3.39 -9.50
C LEU A 399 -2.37 -1.88 -9.53
N GLU A 400 -1.36 -1.05 -9.81
CA GLU A 400 -1.42 0.42 -9.75
C GLU A 400 -0.93 1.02 -11.07
N ASP A 401 -1.32 0.41 -12.20
CA ASP A 401 -0.85 0.76 -13.55
C ASP A 401 -1.70 1.83 -14.24
N GLN A 402 -2.15 2.84 -13.49
CA GLN A 402 -2.96 3.92 -14.05
C GLN A 402 -2.18 4.74 -15.10
N ASP A 403 -2.88 5.24 -16.11
CA ASP A 403 -2.37 6.25 -17.05
C ASP A 403 -2.16 7.62 -16.37
N GLN A 404 -1.06 7.73 -15.63
CA GLN A 404 -0.72 8.91 -14.84
C GLN A 404 0.79 9.08 -14.64
N TRP A 405 1.17 10.17 -13.97
CA TRP A 405 2.53 10.33 -13.46
C TRP A 405 2.84 9.32 -12.34
N TRP A 406 3.92 8.58 -12.52
CA TRP A 406 4.49 7.66 -11.54
C TRP A 406 5.36 8.42 -10.55
N LEU A 407 4.70 8.83 -9.46
CA LEU A 407 5.28 9.57 -8.35
C LEU A 407 5.17 8.75 -7.06
N HIS A 408 6.15 8.90 -6.18
CA HIS A 408 6.32 8.04 -5.01
C HIS A 408 6.60 8.84 -3.74
N GLY A 409 6.55 8.17 -2.59
CA GLY A 409 6.71 8.79 -1.28
C GLY A 409 5.38 8.97 -0.53
N LEU A 410 5.47 9.72 0.57
CA LEU A 410 4.36 10.05 1.46
C LEU A 410 3.59 11.25 0.90
N HIS A 411 2.49 11.02 0.18
CA HIS A 411 1.79 12.07 -0.58
C HIS A 411 0.43 12.48 -0.01
N ARG A 412 0.07 11.96 1.18
CA ARG A 412 -0.99 12.49 2.04
C ARG A 412 -0.47 12.59 3.48
N ASP A 413 -1.23 13.24 4.34
CA ASP A 413 -0.80 13.59 5.69
C ASP A 413 -0.34 12.39 6.54
N VAL A 414 0.60 12.67 7.43
CA VAL A 414 1.02 11.76 8.50
C VAL A 414 0.63 12.39 9.83
N GLU A 415 -0.02 11.63 10.70
CA GLU A 415 -0.69 12.16 11.88
C GLU A 415 -0.58 11.19 13.06
N LEU A 416 -0.78 11.73 14.27
CA LEU A 416 -0.99 10.95 15.48
C LEU A 416 -2.39 11.20 16.00
N HIS A 417 -3.08 10.13 16.39
CA HIS A 417 -4.40 10.18 17.01
C HIS A 417 -4.31 9.61 18.43
N CYS A 418 -4.86 10.32 19.41
CA CYS A 418 -4.92 9.91 20.81
C CYS A 418 -6.34 9.49 21.18
N VAL A 419 -6.59 8.19 21.14
CA VAL A 419 -7.92 7.62 21.28
C VAL A 419 -8.10 7.01 22.67
N PRO A 420 -9.33 6.99 23.23
CA PRO A 420 -9.58 6.26 24.46
C PRO A 420 -9.43 4.75 24.23
N GLU A 421 -9.08 4.00 25.27
CA GLU A 421 -8.98 2.55 25.20
C GLU A 421 -10.34 1.93 24.87
N THR A 422 -11.36 2.32 25.65
CA THR A 422 -12.77 2.05 25.36
C THR A 422 -13.29 3.09 24.35
N ARG A 423 -13.54 2.67 23.10
CA ARG A 423 -13.85 3.60 22.01
C ARG A 423 -14.76 3.01 20.94
N ILE A 424 -15.34 3.91 20.15
CA ILE A 424 -15.94 3.57 18.85
C ILE A 424 -14.79 3.30 17.88
N THR A 425 -14.76 2.13 17.26
CA THR A 425 -13.72 1.74 16.29
C THR A 425 -14.17 1.89 14.84
N ASP A 426 -15.48 1.81 14.59
CA ASP A 426 -16.11 2.08 13.30
C ASP A 426 -17.60 2.34 13.52
N TYR A 427 -18.27 2.89 12.52
CA TYR A 427 -19.73 2.97 12.50
C TYR A 427 -20.24 3.03 11.07
N ARG A 428 -21.49 2.60 10.89
CA ARG A 428 -22.20 2.65 9.61
C ARG A 428 -23.53 3.35 9.78
N VAL A 429 -23.78 4.34 8.92
CA VAL A 429 -25.05 5.08 8.85
C VAL A 429 -25.89 4.56 7.68
N CYS A 430 -27.08 4.06 7.98
CA CYS A 430 -28.00 3.46 7.02
C CYS A 430 -29.30 4.30 6.96
N PRO A 431 -29.38 5.29 6.06
CA PRO A 431 -30.65 5.95 5.79
C PRO A 431 -31.59 4.99 5.05
N SER A 432 -32.88 5.03 5.40
CA SER A 432 -33.95 4.37 4.64
C SER A 432 -35.12 5.33 4.50
N ILE A 433 -35.73 5.38 3.31
CA ILE A 433 -36.82 6.31 2.99
C ILE A 433 -38.09 5.49 2.82
N SER A 434 -39.18 5.95 3.43
CA SER A 434 -40.52 5.38 3.27
C SER A 434 -41.42 6.42 2.62
N ARG A 435 -42.11 6.02 1.54
CA ARG A 435 -43.03 6.88 0.79
C ARG A 435 -44.46 6.35 0.95
N GLY A 436 -45.29 7.11 1.66
CA GLY A 436 -46.73 6.86 1.80
C GLY A 436 -47.55 7.71 0.82
N LEU A 437 -48.86 7.52 0.82
CA LEU A 437 -49.81 8.39 0.09
C LEU A 437 -49.80 9.79 0.70
N GLY A 438 -49.05 10.71 0.11
CA GLY A 438 -48.99 12.12 0.53
C GLY A 438 -48.05 12.43 1.71
N SER A 439 -47.30 11.44 2.21
CA SER A 439 -46.28 11.64 3.25
C SER A 439 -44.99 10.90 2.92
N MET A 440 -43.86 11.45 3.37
CA MET A 440 -42.55 10.84 3.25
C MET A 440 -41.90 10.87 4.63
N SER A 441 -41.40 9.73 5.09
CA SER A 441 -40.59 9.65 6.31
C SER A 441 -39.27 8.97 6.00
N ALA A 442 -38.27 9.16 6.86
CA ALA A 442 -37.01 8.46 6.76
C ALA A 442 -36.58 7.93 8.12
N ARG A 443 -35.78 6.88 8.11
CA ARG A 443 -35.07 6.37 9.29
C ARG A 443 -33.58 6.46 9.07
N ILE A 444 -32.86 6.88 10.10
CA ILE A 444 -31.40 6.79 10.16
C ILE A 444 -31.06 5.68 11.15
N THR A 445 -30.58 4.54 10.67
CA THR A 445 -30.06 3.47 11.52
C THR A 445 -28.55 3.55 11.58
N VAL A 446 -28.00 3.72 12.77
CA VAL A 446 -26.55 3.75 13.01
C VAL A 446 -26.14 2.47 13.72
N VAL A 447 -25.20 1.74 13.13
CA VAL A 447 -24.56 0.56 13.73
C VAL A 447 -23.14 0.97 14.13
N GLY A 448 -22.80 0.85 15.40
CA GLY A 448 -21.47 1.21 15.90
C GLY A 448 -20.67 -0.02 16.33
N ASP A 449 -19.41 -0.09 15.90
CA ASP A 449 -18.45 -1.08 16.40
C ASP A 449 -17.65 -0.45 17.54
N VAL A 450 -17.55 -1.17 18.66
CA VAL A 450 -16.96 -0.65 19.90
C VAL A 450 -15.91 -1.62 20.42
N ASP A 451 -14.71 -1.10 20.70
CA ASP A 451 -13.72 -1.78 21.52
C ASP A 451 -14.04 -1.42 22.97
N ALA A 452 -14.51 -2.41 23.74
CA ALA A 452 -14.86 -2.21 25.14
C ALA A 452 -13.60 -2.01 26.03
N GLY A 453 -12.41 -2.32 25.53
CA GLY A 453 -11.17 -2.25 26.30
C GLY A 453 -11.26 -3.09 27.57
N THR A 454 -10.88 -2.49 28.70
CA THR A 454 -10.94 -3.09 30.04
C THR A 454 -12.21 -2.75 30.82
N SER A 455 -13.18 -2.04 30.20
CA SER A 455 -14.38 -1.56 30.88
C SER A 455 -15.24 -2.72 31.40
N GLN A 456 -15.56 -2.68 32.70
CA GLN A 456 -16.43 -3.64 33.39
C GLN A 456 -17.87 -3.10 33.55
N GLY A 457 -18.14 -1.86 33.12
CA GLY A 457 -19.43 -1.18 33.28
C GLY A 457 -20.36 -1.36 32.08
N GLY A 458 -21.65 -1.12 32.28
CA GLY A 458 -22.62 -1.08 31.18
C GLY A 458 -22.32 0.10 30.24
N LEU A 459 -22.03 -0.20 28.98
CA LEU A 459 -21.80 0.80 27.94
C LEU A 459 -23.07 1.07 27.14
N PHE A 460 -23.21 2.30 26.67
CA PHE A 460 -24.33 2.76 25.86
C PHE A 460 -23.81 3.55 24.66
N LEU A 461 -24.38 3.30 23.48
CA LEU A 461 -24.21 4.11 22.29
C LEU A 461 -25.42 5.05 22.18
N HIS A 462 -25.17 6.36 22.18
CA HIS A 462 -26.17 7.39 21.97
C HIS A 462 -25.97 8.03 20.61
N VAL A 463 -27.06 8.33 19.90
CA VAL A 463 -27.03 8.89 18.55
C VAL A 463 -28.02 10.04 18.43
N TRP A 464 -27.55 11.18 17.92
CA TRP A 464 -28.35 12.35 17.60
C TRP A 464 -28.29 12.64 16.11
N ALA A 465 -29.41 13.08 15.53
CA ALA A 465 -29.48 13.63 14.19
C ALA A 465 -30.02 15.06 14.22
N PHE A 466 -29.40 15.97 13.48
CA PHE A 466 -29.83 17.37 13.35
C PHE A 466 -29.65 17.87 11.91
N PRO A 467 -30.55 18.72 11.40
CA PRO A 467 -30.40 19.31 10.07
C PRO A 467 -29.26 20.33 10.04
N ILE A 468 -28.48 20.34 8.96
CA ILE A 468 -27.44 21.36 8.72
C ILE A 468 -28.05 22.46 7.86
N SER A 469 -28.35 23.61 8.47
CA SER A 469 -28.90 24.77 7.76
C SER A 469 -27.77 25.66 7.21
N ARG A 470 -27.76 25.91 5.90
CA ARG A 470 -26.81 26.85 5.28
C ARG A 470 -27.12 28.32 5.53
N SER A 471 -28.37 28.63 5.88
CA SER A 471 -28.88 30.00 5.95
C SER A 471 -28.82 30.62 7.34
N SER A 472 -28.28 29.92 8.35
CA SER A 472 -28.01 30.50 9.67
C SER A 472 -26.68 29.99 10.23
N PRO A 473 -25.58 30.73 10.00
CA PRO A 473 -24.31 30.52 10.68
C PRO A 473 -24.40 30.73 12.20
N GLU A 474 -25.50 31.28 12.71
CA GLU A 474 -25.70 31.63 14.13
C GLU A 474 -25.97 30.42 15.04
N ALA A 475 -26.14 29.21 14.48
CA ALA A 475 -26.20 27.97 15.27
C ALA A 475 -24.81 27.49 15.76
N VAL A 476 -23.73 28.21 15.44
CA VAL A 476 -22.41 27.98 16.05
C VAL A 476 -22.46 28.45 17.50
N GLY A 477 -22.86 27.54 18.39
CA GLY A 477 -23.01 27.78 19.83
C GLY A 477 -24.33 27.33 20.44
N SER A 478 -25.28 26.82 19.64
CA SER A 478 -26.51 26.21 20.18
C SER A 478 -26.25 24.80 20.72
N ASP A 479 -26.83 24.49 21.89
CA ASP A 479 -26.80 23.15 22.51
C ASP A 479 -27.29 22.09 21.52
N LEU A 480 -26.56 20.98 21.34
CA LEU A 480 -26.97 19.86 20.49
C LEU A 480 -28.42 19.42 20.77
N ALA A 481 -28.86 19.49 22.03
CA ALA A 481 -30.23 19.14 22.41
C ALA A 481 -31.29 20.06 21.77
N SER A 482 -30.94 21.31 21.46
CA SER A 482 -31.83 22.27 20.78
C SER A 482 -31.84 22.11 19.25
N MET A 483 -30.77 21.56 18.69
CA MET A 483 -30.63 21.33 17.25
C MET A 483 -31.15 19.96 16.82
N ALA A 484 -31.08 18.97 17.70
CA ALA A 484 -31.45 17.59 17.40
C ALA A 484 -32.94 17.46 17.05
N VAL A 485 -33.21 16.85 15.89
CA VAL A 485 -34.56 16.46 15.48
C VAL A 485 -34.90 15.04 15.91
N ALA A 486 -33.89 14.22 16.20
CA ALA A 486 -34.06 12.88 16.74
C ALA A 486 -32.88 12.47 17.62
N HIS A 487 -33.17 11.65 18.63
CA HIS A 487 -32.20 11.06 19.54
C HIS A 487 -32.65 9.65 19.94
N GLY A 488 -31.68 8.74 20.08
CA GLY A 488 -31.90 7.40 20.58
C GLY A 488 -30.63 6.82 21.19
N SER A 489 -30.77 5.76 21.97
CA SER A 489 -29.65 5.07 22.57
C SER A 489 -29.86 3.57 22.62
N ALA A 490 -28.77 2.82 22.63
CA ALA A 490 -28.76 1.37 22.76
C ALA A 490 -27.70 0.95 23.76
N LYS A 491 -28.05 0.01 24.65
CA LYS A 491 -27.08 -0.66 25.52
C LYS A 491 -26.22 -1.59 24.67
N ILE A 492 -24.92 -1.58 24.91
CA ILE A 492 -23.97 -2.47 24.25
C ILE A 492 -23.96 -3.81 24.99
N SER A 493 -24.18 -4.89 24.25
CA SER A 493 -23.99 -6.27 24.70
C SER A 493 -22.69 -6.84 24.12
N SER A 494 -22.14 -7.89 24.74
CA SER A 494 -20.86 -8.49 24.32
C SER A 494 -20.87 -9.12 22.93
N ASP A 495 -22.05 -9.41 22.38
CA ASP A 495 -22.19 -10.35 21.26
C ASP A 495 -22.65 -9.68 19.95
N ALA A 496 -22.93 -8.37 19.94
CA ALA A 496 -23.39 -7.66 18.75
C ALA A 496 -23.06 -6.16 18.76
N SER A 497 -22.78 -5.61 17.57
CA SER A 497 -22.66 -4.17 17.37
C SER A 497 -23.99 -3.47 17.69
N PRO A 498 -24.02 -2.49 18.62
CA PRO A 498 -25.25 -1.76 18.94
C PRO A 498 -25.80 -1.03 17.71
N ALA A 499 -27.12 -1.09 17.56
CA ALA A 499 -27.84 -0.36 16.51
C ALA A 499 -28.85 0.61 17.14
N VAL A 500 -28.82 1.87 16.70
CA VAL A 500 -29.78 2.91 17.10
C VAL A 500 -30.52 3.38 15.86
N THR A 501 -31.85 3.41 15.90
CA THR A 501 -32.68 3.90 14.78
C THR A 501 -33.41 5.16 15.18
N LEU A 502 -33.27 6.19 14.36
CA LEU A 502 -33.90 7.50 14.53
C LEU A 502 -34.95 7.73 13.45
N GLU A 503 -36.14 8.19 13.82
CA GLU A 503 -37.21 8.57 12.89
C GLU A 503 -37.09 10.04 12.47
N ILE A 504 -37.25 10.31 11.18
CA ILE A 504 -37.25 11.65 10.57
C ILE A 504 -38.59 11.82 9.83
N PRO A 505 -39.61 12.45 10.46
CA PRO A 505 -40.97 12.50 9.91
C PRO A 505 -41.13 13.33 8.63
N GLU A 506 -40.29 14.35 8.44
CA GLU A 506 -40.31 15.24 7.27
C GLU A 506 -38.90 15.39 6.71
N PRO A 507 -38.36 14.33 6.07
CA PRO A 507 -36.98 14.32 5.63
C PRO A 507 -36.81 15.21 4.40
N ARG A 508 -35.74 16.02 4.38
CA ARG A 508 -35.27 16.67 3.16
C ARG A 508 -34.21 15.80 2.52
N LEU A 509 -34.44 15.44 1.26
CA LEU A 509 -33.58 14.50 0.55
C LEU A 509 -32.34 15.18 0.00
N TRP A 510 -31.25 14.43 -0.06
CA TRP A 510 -30.01 14.85 -0.68
C TRP A 510 -30.00 14.53 -2.17
N SER A 511 -29.45 15.45 -2.97
CA SER A 511 -29.13 15.28 -4.38
C SER A 511 -27.98 16.22 -4.77
N ALA A 512 -27.44 16.09 -5.99
CA ALA A 512 -26.47 17.05 -6.50
C ALA A 512 -27.07 18.47 -6.68
N GLU A 513 -28.39 18.57 -6.86
CA GLU A 513 -29.11 19.84 -7.03
C GLU A 513 -29.45 20.48 -5.68
N ASP A 514 -29.94 19.68 -4.74
CA ASP A 514 -30.20 20.07 -3.35
C ASP A 514 -29.39 19.19 -2.38
N PRO A 515 -28.12 19.56 -2.09
CA PRO A 515 -27.24 18.77 -1.23
C PRO A 515 -27.52 19.00 0.26
N PHE A 516 -28.76 18.73 0.69
CA PHE A 516 -29.17 18.85 2.07
C PHE A 516 -28.58 17.73 2.93
N LEU A 517 -27.96 18.10 4.05
CA LEU A 517 -27.27 17.17 4.95
C LEU A 517 -27.83 17.26 6.37
N TYR A 518 -27.78 16.14 7.06
CA TYR A 518 -27.96 16.02 8.50
C TYR A 518 -26.60 15.74 9.13
N GLY A 519 -26.32 16.34 10.29
CA GLY A 519 -25.24 15.89 11.15
C GLY A 519 -25.71 14.70 11.99
N VAL A 520 -24.91 13.64 12.04
CA VAL A 520 -25.12 12.48 12.90
C VAL A 520 -23.98 12.43 13.90
N CYS A 521 -24.30 12.63 15.17
CA CYS A 521 -23.33 12.56 16.26
C CYS A 521 -23.55 11.30 17.10
N LEU A 522 -22.47 10.61 17.44
CA LEU A 522 -22.44 9.40 18.23
C LEU A 522 -21.66 9.67 19.52
N ALA A 523 -22.17 9.22 20.65
CA ALA A 523 -21.43 9.19 21.91
C ALA A 523 -21.44 7.81 22.54
N LEU A 524 -20.26 7.31 22.87
CA LEU A 524 -20.08 6.16 23.74
C LEU A 524 -20.04 6.63 25.19
N SER A 525 -20.90 6.09 26.05
CA SER A 525 -20.99 6.49 27.45
C SER A 525 -21.23 5.32 28.41
N THR A 526 -20.99 5.57 29.70
CA THR A 526 -21.31 4.64 30.80
C THR A 526 -22.71 4.84 31.38
N SER A 527 -23.47 5.82 30.86
CA SER A 527 -24.78 6.21 31.38
C SER A 527 -25.89 5.87 30.39
N ALA A 528 -26.98 5.31 30.91
CA ALA A 528 -28.22 5.08 30.16
C ALA A 528 -29.04 6.37 29.95
N SER A 529 -28.65 7.49 30.60
CA SER A 529 -29.38 8.76 30.53
C SER A 529 -29.49 9.24 29.09
N SER A 530 -30.69 9.67 28.68
CA SER A 530 -30.97 10.18 27.33
C SER A 530 -30.25 11.50 27.00
N THR A 531 -29.63 12.14 27.99
CA THR A 531 -28.70 13.25 27.77
C THR A 531 -27.47 13.01 28.65
N PRO A 532 -26.44 12.30 28.18
CA PRO A 532 -25.15 12.21 28.87
C PRO A 532 -24.43 13.57 28.72
N ARG A 533 -24.97 14.60 29.40
CA ARG A 533 -24.36 15.93 29.49
C ARG A 533 -23.21 15.98 30.48
N ASP A 534 -23.12 14.98 31.35
CA ASP A 534 -21.99 14.85 32.25
C ASP A 534 -20.78 14.34 31.47
N ALA A 535 -19.79 15.22 31.29
CA ALA A 535 -18.51 14.93 30.64
C ALA A 535 -17.79 13.72 31.27
N THR A 536 -18.09 13.39 32.52
CA THR A 536 -17.50 12.21 33.20
C THR A 536 -18.08 10.88 32.71
N SER A 537 -19.27 10.91 32.10
CA SER A 537 -19.95 9.71 31.60
C SER A 537 -19.69 9.42 30.12
N VAL A 538 -19.29 10.43 29.34
CA VAL A 538 -18.99 10.32 27.91
C VAL A 538 -17.53 9.94 27.71
N LEU A 539 -17.31 8.79 27.06
CA LEU A 539 -15.98 8.22 26.84
C LEU A 539 -15.39 8.61 25.48
N HIS A 540 -16.23 8.63 24.44
CA HIS A 540 -15.80 8.87 23.06
C HIS A 540 -16.92 9.50 22.25
N VAL A 541 -16.59 10.51 21.43
CA VAL A 541 -17.55 11.20 20.57
C VAL A 541 -17.07 11.17 19.12
N GLU A 542 -17.96 10.73 18.24
CA GLU A 542 -17.74 10.62 16.80
C GLU A 542 -18.92 11.20 16.02
N GLY A 543 -18.77 11.31 14.71
CA GLY A 543 -19.88 11.71 13.85
C GLY A 543 -19.51 11.97 12.41
N CYS A 544 -20.53 12.01 11.57
CA CYS A 544 -20.41 12.33 10.16
C CYS A 544 -21.61 13.17 9.69
N ARG A 545 -21.55 13.59 8.44
CA ARG A 545 -22.71 14.12 7.73
C ARG A 545 -23.38 13.01 6.95
N VAL A 546 -24.70 13.09 6.81
CA VAL A 546 -25.49 12.16 6.01
C VAL A 546 -26.55 12.92 5.22
N GLY A 547 -26.62 12.64 3.93
CA GLY A 547 -27.69 13.01 3.04
C GLY A 547 -28.70 11.87 2.95
N LEU A 548 -29.98 12.18 3.15
CA LEU A 548 -31.04 11.18 3.00
C LEU A 548 -31.31 10.99 1.52
N ARG A 549 -30.84 9.87 0.95
CA ARG A 549 -31.08 9.53 -0.44
C ARG A 549 -31.17 8.03 -0.67
N GLU A 550 -31.87 7.66 -1.73
CA GLU A 550 -31.99 6.28 -2.21
C GLU A 550 -31.47 6.19 -3.65
N VAL A 551 -30.54 5.27 -3.90
CA VAL A 551 -30.01 4.97 -5.23
C VAL A 551 -30.50 3.58 -5.62
N THR A 552 -31.19 3.47 -6.76
CA THR A 552 -31.70 2.18 -7.26
C THR A 552 -31.51 2.05 -8.76
N ILE A 553 -31.50 0.82 -9.26
CA ILE A 553 -31.62 0.52 -10.68
C ILE A 553 -33.00 -0.10 -10.87
N SER A 554 -33.83 0.54 -11.69
CA SER A 554 -35.17 0.04 -12.03
C SER A 554 -35.10 -1.30 -12.78
N SER A 555 -36.23 -2.00 -12.89
CA SER A 555 -36.31 -3.25 -13.65
C SER A 555 -36.00 -3.08 -15.15
N GLN A 556 -36.04 -1.85 -15.67
CA GLN A 556 -35.64 -1.49 -17.03
C GLN A 556 -34.15 -1.11 -17.16
N GLY A 557 -33.36 -1.23 -16.08
CA GLY A 557 -31.93 -0.89 -16.10
C GLY A 557 -31.62 0.61 -15.98
N ILE A 558 -32.60 1.44 -15.60
CA ILE A 558 -32.40 2.89 -15.44
C ILE A 558 -31.94 3.20 -14.01
N LEU A 559 -30.85 3.95 -13.87
CA LEU A 559 -30.36 4.50 -12.61
C LEU A 559 -31.29 5.60 -12.11
N LEU A 560 -31.78 5.44 -10.88
CA LEU A 560 -32.69 6.35 -10.21
C LEU A 560 -32.04 6.88 -8.92
N LEU A 561 -32.21 8.17 -8.66
CA LEU A 561 -32.00 8.78 -7.36
C LEU A 561 -33.34 9.27 -6.82
N ASN A 562 -33.68 8.86 -5.60
CA ASN A 562 -34.92 9.26 -4.94
C ASN A 562 -36.18 8.96 -5.77
N GLY A 563 -36.14 7.90 -6.57
CA GLY A 563 -37.22 7.48 -7.49
C GLY A 563 -37.24 8.18 -8.85
N SER A 564 -36.36 9.17 -9.08
CA SER A 564 -36.28 9.91 -10.34
C SER A 564 -35.05 9.50 -11.15
N ARG A 565 -35.19 9.41 -12.48
CA ARG A 565 -34.05 9.21 -13.38
C ARG A 565 -33.09 10.39 -13.26
N ILE A 566 -31.81 10.07 -13.13
CA ILE A 566 -30.73 11.06 -13.20
C ILE A 566 -29.93 10.88 -14.49
N GLU A 567 -29.32 11.97 -14.95
CA GLU A 567 -28.32 11.97 -16.02
C GLU A 567 -26.99 12.40 -15.41
N LEU A 568 -25.92 11.63 -15.67
CA LEU A 568 -24.59 11.90 -15.13
C LEU A 568 -23.84 12.80 -16.11
N LEU A 569 -23.81 14.10 -15.80
CA LEU A 569 -22.98 15.09 -16.47
C LEU A 569 -21.65 15.16 -15.73
N GLY A 570 -20.79 14.16 -15.97
CA GLY A 570 -19.60 13.96 -15.16
C GLY A 570 -18.27 14.02 -15.90
N ALA A 571 -17.20 14.09 -15.11
CA ALA A 571 -15.82 14.00 -15.57
C ALA A 571 -15.02 12.99 -14.73
N ASN A 572 -13.97 12.42 -15.32
CA ASN A 572 -12.95 11.70 -14.56
C ASN A 572 -12.00 12.73 -13.95
N ARG A 573 -11.58 12.53 -12.70
CA ARG A 573 -10.66 13.42 -12.00
C ARG A 573 -9.54 12.61 -11.33
N HIS A 574 -8.32 12.81 -11.79
CA HIS A 574 -7.11 12.39 -11.07
C HIS A 574 -6.75 13.40 -9.98
N GLU A 575 -6.09 12.92 -8.93
CA GLU A 575 -5.43 13.79 -7.95
C GLU A 575 -4.08 14.28 -8.49
N HIS A 576 -4.07 15.45 -9.13
CA HIS A 576 -2.87 16.01 -9.75
C HIS A 576 -2.77 17.54 -9.61
N ASP A 577 -1.61 18.01 -9.16
CA ASP A 577 -1.18 19.41 -9.24
C ASP A 577 0.15 19.48 -10.02
N GLY A 578 0.28 20.50 -10.88
CA GLY A 578 1.45 20.66 -11.74
C GLY A 578 2.76 20.97 -11.01
N ARG A 579 2.71 21.35 -9.73
CA ARG A 579 3.86 21.64 -8.86
C ARG A 579 4.00 20.62 -7.73
N GLU A 580 2.91 20.28 -7.06
CA GLU A 580 2.90 19.41 -5.87
C GLU A 580 2.66 17.92 -6.21
N GLY A 581 2.34 17.60 -7.47
CA GLY A 581 2.12 16.23 -7.91
C GLY A 581 0.86 15.63 -7.32
N LYS A 582 1.00 14.54 -6.57
CA LYS A 582 -0.13 13.86 -5.91
C LYS A 582 -0.44 14.43 -4.51
N ALA A 583 0.39 15.32 -3.97
CA ALA A 583 0.18 15.96 -2.67
C ALA A 583 -0.75 17.17 -2.79
N LEU A 584 -2.01 16.92 -3.14
CA LEU A 584 -3.00 17.98 -3.36
C LEU A 584 -3.28 18.81 -2.11
N GLY A 585 -3.25 20.14 -2.25
CA GLY A 585 -3.75 21.06 -1.23
C GLY A 585 -5.28 21.10 -1.18
N HIS A 586 -5.84 21.37 0.00
CA HIS A 586 -7.29 21.44 0.21
C HIS A 586 -7.98 22.47 -0.69
N GLN A 587 -7.35 23.63 -0.92
CA GLN A 587 -7.89 24.67 -1.81
C GLN A 587 -8.04 24.18 -3.25
N SER A 588 -7.12 23.35 -3.73
CA SER A 588 -7.19 22.80 -5.09
C SER A 588 -8.39 21.86 -5.25
N MET A 589 -8.63 21.00 -4.26
CA MET A 589 -9.82 20.13 -4.25
C MET A 589 -11.11 20.94 -4.24
N LEU A 590 -11.20 21.98 -3.40
CA LEU A 590 -12.38 22.84 -3.36
C LEU A 590 -12.61 23.56 -4.69
N LEU A 591 -11.54 24.11 -5.27
CA LEU A 591 -11.60 24.81 -6.56
C LEU A 591 -12.08 23.89 -7.68
N ASP A 592 -11.57 22.65 -7.77
CA ASP A 592 -12.02 21.67 -8.76
C ASP A 592 -13.53 21.44 -8.64
N ALA A 593 -14.03 21.15 -7.45
CA ALA A 593 -15.45 20.89 -7.23
C ALA A 593 -16.33 22.12 -7.55
N GLN A 594 -15.89 23.32 -7.16
CA GLN A 594 -16.59 24.56 -7.50
C GLN A 594 -16.63 24.80 -9.02
N ARG A 595 -15.52 24.55 -9.72
CA ARG A 595 -15.45 24.67 -11.19
C ARG A 595 -16.37 23.68 -11.87
N MET A 596 -16.36 22.42 -11.45
CA MET A 596 -17.28 21.41 -11.97
C MET A 596 -18.74 21.88 -11.86
N LYS A 597 -19.15 22.40 -10.69
CA LYS A 597 -20.50 22.95 -10.49
C LYS A 597 -20.79 24.17 -11.37
N GLN A 598 -19.84 25.09 -11.52
CA GLN A 598 -19.97 26.28 -12.40
C GLN A 598 -20.15 25.90 -13.87
N GLU A 599 -19.52 24.79 -14.30
CA GLU A 599 -19.62 24.24 -15.66
C GLU A 599 -20.78 23.25 -15.82
N ASN A 600 -21.76 23.27 -14.90
CA ASN A 600 -22.96 22.44 -14.91
C ASN A 600 -22.71 20.92 -14.82
N MET A 601 -21.54 20.51 -14.34
CA MET A 601 -21.28 19.10 -14.02
C MET A 601 -21.98 18.74 -12.70
N ASN A 602 -22.48 17.51 -12.63
CA ASN A 602 -23.13 16.97 -11.45
C ASN A 602 -22.47 15.68 -10.93
N ALA A 603 -21.47 15.15 -11.63
CA ALA A 603 -20.84 13.88 -11.26
C ALA A 603 -19.32 13.89 -11.45
N VAL A 604 -18.62 13.04 -10.70
CA VAL A 604 -17.18 12.83 -10.79
C VAL A 604 -16.86 11.35 -10.60
N ARG A 605 -15.94 10.82 -11.41
CA ARG A 605 -15.33 9.50 -11.18
C ARG A 605 -13.94 9.68 -10.60
N CYS A 606 -13.68 8.99 -9.49
CA CYS A 606 -12.38 8.95 -8.81
C CYS A 606 -11.36 8.10 -9.60
N SER A 607 -10.95 8.59 -10.78
CA SER A 607 -10.02 7.88 -11.67
C SER A 607 -8.61 7.84 -11.08
N HIS A 608 -8.01 6.68 -10.78
CA HIS A 608 -8.59 5.33 -10.73
C HIS A 608 -8.26 4.68 -9.39
N TYR A 609 -8.66 5.38 -8.32
CA TYR A 609 -8.33 5.05 -6.94
C TYR A 609 -9.13 5.91 -5.95
N PRO A 610 -9.25 5.49 -4.67
CA PRO A 610 -9.91 6.27 -3.65
C PRO A 610 -9.17 7.59 -3.44
N ASN A 611 -9.89 8.70 -3.49
CA ASN A 611 -9.35 10.06 -3.35
C ASN A 611 -9.05 10.38 -1.88
N HIS A 612 -8.48 11.57 -1.63
CA HIS A 612 -8.27 12.12 -0.30
C HIS A 612 -9.60 12.21 0.47
N PRO A 613 -9.68 11.84 1.77
CA PRO A 613 -10.94 11.81 2.51
C PRO A 613 -11.76 13.13 2.44
N LEU A 614 -11.09 14.28 2.47
CA LEU A 614 -11.74 15.59 2.36
C LEU A 614 -12.49 15.79 1.03
N TRP A 615 -12.10 15.10 -0.06
CA TRP A 615 -12.79 15.19 -1.35
C TRP A 615 -14.27 14.79 -1.24
N TYR A 616 -14.55 13.73 -0.48
CA TYR A 616 -15.91 13.24 -0.29
C TYR A 616 -16.74 14.17 0.59
N ASP A 617 -16.14 14.80 1.62
CA ASP A 617 -16.80 15.85 2.41
C ASP A 617 -17.17 17.06 1.54
N ILE A 618 -16.27 17.46 0.63
CA ILE A 618 -16.53 18.55 -0.34
C ILE A 618 -17.66 18.16 -1.30
N CYS A 619 -17.67 16.93 -1.83
CA CYS A 619 -18.71 16.47 -2.75
C CYS A 619 -20.08 16.31 -2.07
N ASP A 620 -20.11 15.84 -0.82
CA ASP A 620 -21.31 15.79 0.01
C ASP A 620 -21.91 17.19 0.18
N GLU A 621 -21.06 18.19 0.49
CA GLU A 621 -21.45 19.57 0.70
C GLU A 621 -21.85 20.25 -0.62
N LEU A 622 -21.02 20.25 -1.65
CA LEU A 622 -21.30 20.99 -2.89
C LEU A 622 -22.35 20.30 -3.78
N GLY A 623 -22.66 19.04 -3.52
CA GLY A 623 -23.61 18.26 -4.30
C GLY A 623 -23.02 17.81 -5.63
N LEU A 624 -22.14 16.81 -5.56
CA LEU A 624 -21.63 16.06 -6.71
C LEU A 624 -21.86 14.57 -6.48
N TYR A 625 -22.32 13.86 -7.50
CA TYR A 625 -22.38 12.40 -7.51
C TYR A 625 -20.98 11.82 -7.72
N VAL A 626 -20.59 10.86 -6.91
CA VAL A 626 -19.26 10.25 -6.93
C VAL A 626 -19.38 8.79 -7.34
N VAL A 627 -18.55 8.39 -8.29
CA VAL A 627 -18.17 6.99 -8.52
C VAL A 627 -16.84 6.77 -7.80
N ASP A 628 -16.89 6.08 -6.67
CA ASP A 628 -15.69 5.77 -5.91
C ASP A 628 -15.08 4.45 -6.39
N GLU A 629 -13.78 4.47 -6.68
CA GLU A 629 -13.12 3.41 -7.45
C GLU A 629 -11.93 2.83 -6.69
N ALA A 630 -11.88 1.50 -6.61
CA ALA A 630 -10.77 0.83 -5.94
C ALA A 630 -9.47 1.09 -6.71
N ASN A 631 -8.35 1.20 -5.98
CA ASN A 631 -7.02 1.40 -6.55
C ASN A 631 -6.53 0.11 -7.21
N LEU A 632 -7.09 -0.23 -8.36
CA LEU A 632 -6.84 -1.47 -9.09
C LEU A 632 -6.81 -1.16 -10.58
N GLU A 633 -5.63 -1.17 -11.16
CA GLU A 633 -5.43 -1.11 -12.60
C GLU A 633 -4.24 -1.97 -13.03
N THR A 634 -4.43 -2.76 -14.08
CA THR A 634 -3.44 -3.74 -14.56
C THR A 634 -3.28 -3.67 -16.07
N HIS A 635 -3.34 -2.46 -16.62
CA HIS A 635 -3.45 -2.19 -18.06
C HIS A 635 -2.32 -2.85 -18.87
N GLY A 636 -1.08 -2.80 -18.38
CA GLY A 636 0.10 -3.39 -19.00
C GLY A 636 0.21 -4.90 -18.95
N ALA A 637 -0.76 -5.59 -18.34
CA ALA A 637 -0.81 -7.04 -18.32
C ALA A 637 -1.27 -7.61 -19.67
N TRP A 638 -0.70 -8.76 -20.06
CA TRP A 638 -1.19 -9.52 -21.22
C TRP A 638 -1.48 -10.99 -20.83
N PRO A 639 -2.72 -11.47 -21.01
CA PRO A 639 -3.93 -10.66 -21.26
C PRO A 639 -4.21 -9.68 -20.10
N MET A 640 -5.01 -8.63 -20.33
CA MET A 640 -5.28 -7.57 -19.34
C MET A 640 -5.79 -8.13 -17.99
N GLY A 641 -6.58 -9.21 -18.03
CA GLY A 641 -7.10 -9.91 -16.86
C GLY A 641 -6.11 -10.84 -16.16
N ARG A 642 -4.83 -10.89 -16.56
CA ARG A 642 -3.86 -11.87 -16.06
C ARG A 642 -3.77 -11.91 -14.53
N PHE A 643 -3.76 -10.75 -13.87
CA PHE A 643 -3.67 -10.70 -12.40
C PHE A 643 -5.01 -10.94 -11.72
N SER A 644 -6.10 -10.46 -12.30
CA SER A 644 -7.47 -10.73 -11.83
C SER A 644 -7.81 -12.22 -11.86
N MET A 645 -7.22 -12.97 -12.81
CA MET A 645 -7.38 -14.41 -12.96
C MET A 645 -6.35 -15.25 -12.18
N ASP A 646 -5.34 -14.61 -11.57
CA ASP A 646 -4.28 -15.30 -10.82
C ASP A 646 -4.61 -15.27 -9.32
N PRO A 647 -4.91 -16.42 -8.69
CA PRO A 647 -5.30 -16.50 -7.28
C PRO A 647 -4.29 -15.89 -6.30
N ILE A 648 -3.02 -15.76 -6.66
CA ILE A 648 -2.02 -15.16 -5.77
C ILE A 648 -2.31 -13.68 -5.50
N PHE A 649 -3.00 -12.98 -6.41
CA PHE A 649 -3.36 -11.57 -6.29
C PHE A 649 -4.75 -11.35 -5.68
N SER A 650 -5.59 -12.39 -5.55
CA SER A 650 -6.96 -12.27 -5.03
C SER A 650 -7.03 -11.58 -3.68
N HIS A 651 -6.09 -11.89 -2.77
CA HIS A 651 -6.06 -11.24 -1.46
C HIS A 651 -5.76 -9.74 -1.60
N ALA A 652 -4.75 -9.34 -2.38
CA ALA A 652 -4.41 -7.94 -2.61
C ALA A 652 -5.57 -7.15 -3.25
N ILE A 653 -6.23 -7.73 -4.26
CA ILE A 653 -7.37 -7.14 -4.95
C ILE A 653 -8.55 -6.93 -3.99
N LEU A 654 -8.96 -7.97 -3.27
CA LEU A 654 -10.08 -7.89 -2.33
C LEU A 654 -9.82 -6.87 -1.22
N ARG A 655 -8.58 -6.78 -0.72
CA ARG A 655 -8.23 -5.81 0.32
C ARG A 655 -8.37 -4.37 -0.16
N ARG A 656 -8.01 -4.05 -1.41
CA ARG A 656 -8.20 -2.69 -1.98
C ARG A 656 -9.68 -2.30 -2.02
N ILE A 657 -10.54 -3.20 -2.52
CA ILE A 657 -11.99 -2.98 -2.62
C ILE A 657 -12.62 -2.86 -1.23
N GLN A 658 -12.34 -3.81 -0.33
CA GLN A 658 -12.91 -3.82 1.01
C GLN A 658 -12.52 -2.57 1.80
N ARG A 659 -11.25 -2.16 1.77
CA ARG A 659 -10.78 -1.01 2.54
C ARG A 659 -11.37 0.31 2.04
N MET A 660 -11.54 0.47 0.72
CA MET A 660 -12.25 1.62 0.13
C MET A 660 -13.68 1.66 0.66
N ALA A 661 -14.45 0.58 0.45
CA ALA A 661 -15.84 0.52 0.87
C ALA A 661 -15.97 0.75 2.39
N GLN A 662 -15.06 0.21 3.21
CA GLN A 662 -15.09 0.42 4.65
C GLN A 662 -14.80 1.86 5.06
N ARG A 663 -13.88 2.55 4.38
CA ARG A 663 -13.59 3.96 4.65
C ARG A 663 -14.76 4.85 4.24
N ASP A 664 -15.30 4.64 3.05
CA ASP A 664 -16.11 5.66 2.41
C ASP A 664 -17.64 5.39 2.46
N LYS A 665 -18.07 4.27 3.06
CA LYS A 665 -19.48 3.81 3.14
C LYS A 665 -20.52 4.84 3.61
N ASN A 666 -20.11 5.83 4.39
CA ASN A 666 -21.03 6.80 5.00
C ASN A 666 -21.19 8.08 4.14
N HIS A 667 -20.41 8.25 3.07
CA HIS A 667 -20.52 9.41 2.19
C HIS A 667 -21.76 9.34 1.30
N SER A 668 -22.47 10.46 1.23
CA SER A 668 -23.77 10.53 0.56
C SER A 668 -23.64 10.76 -0.94
N CYS A 669 -22.57 11.43 -1.34
CA CYS A 669 -22.15 11.67 -2.70
C CYS A 669 -21.85 10.40 -3.46
N ILE A 670 -21.38 9.34 -2.80
CA ILE A 670 -21.09 8.06 -3.45
C ILE A 670 -22.40 7.37 -3.82
N ILE A 671 -22.65 7.28 -5.12
CA ILE A 671 -23.83 6.61 -5.69
C ILE A 671 -23.47 5.30 -6.40
N LEU A 672 -22.20 5.09 -6.73
CA LEU A 672 -21.70 3.90 -7.41
C LEU A 672 -20.31 3.53 -6.86
N TRP A 673 -20.06 2.22 -6.75
CA TRP A 673 -18.75 1.66 -6.45
C TRP A 673 -18.17 1.02 -7.71
N SER A 674 -16.94 1.36 -8.05
CA SER A 674 -16.18 0.75 -9.14
C SER A 674 -15.12 -0.19 -8.59
N LEU A 675 -14.99 -1.37 -9.19
CA LEU A 675 -14.05 -2.40 -8.75
C LEU A 675 -12.59 -2.09 -9.14
N GLY A 676 -12.37 -1.12 -10.02
CA GLY A 676 -11.07 -0.77 -10.60
C GLY A 676 -11.21 -0.28 -12.04
N ASN A 677 -10.10 -0.20 -12.75
CA ASN A 677 -10.01 0.22 -14.14
C ASN A 677 -9.14 -0.76 -14.93
N GLU A 678 -9.45 -0.99 -16.22
CA GLU A 678 -8.57 -1.69 -17.18
C GLU A 678 -7.81 -2.93 -16.63
N SER A 679 -8.53 -3.78 -15.90
CA SER A 679 -8.00 -5.00 -15.27
C SER A 679 -8.60 -6.31 -15.79
N GLY A 680 -9.25 -6.26 -16.95
CA GLY A 680 -9.75 -7.43 -17.69
C GLY A 680 -10.62 -8.39 -16.88
N ALA A 681 -11.66 -7.84 -16.24
CA ALA A 681 -12.68 -8.58 -15.49
C ALA A 681 -13.64 -9.37 -16.38
#